data_AF-A0AAV9PEI7-F1
#
_entry.id   AF-A0AAV9PEI7-F1
#
_cell.length_a   1.000
_cell.length_b   1.000
_cell.length_c   1.000
_cell.angle_alpha   90.00
_cell.angle_beta   90.00
_cell.angle_gamma   90.00
#
_symmetry.space_group_name_H-M   'P 1'
#
loop_
_entity.id
_entity.type
_entity.pdbx_description
1 polymer ?
#
loop_
_entity_poly.entity_id
_entity_poly.type
_entity_poly.pdbx_seq_one_letter_code
_entity_poly.pdbx_strand_id
1 'polypeptide(L)'
;MSTTQDDPTRSPLLSPHGDEGAAMDLSDLPDSILPLDDTTMSTAQHIYTPPPHLAARFYRTKAAGRRKSSATSSRRNSLSSVHSHASSLSHHRRASGCQSNYIAQHLRRASIIESRKARLADRAAHAEQVRLRAALAKAAPRGSTSNSEERALAAQVAKEKYLAKVAAACAEEVARAKRVAEEVKERKLAEETRARLEMEERHAEAERRRAEYQRNLQARRARRADSSEKKLSTLEEVLDGDEEAVVDEVVVEKVVLSEEEAAKRLQRIVRLFLKEKVVKVFREMELHAKSKRESFEDMTALVADTHTITATTAILMQLGLQDRNDENAALNSRTFLSAYMITGHPVAVLNNKNGAQEQDLMAKATELIENFEVIVGRLSRWNNFSPNPTQLENLSQAYTAYTSAFAAWRLQDSSVLIEGMVASFVELDAIWQTVKDDTRGEVASDYREGIRDNQVMLLSRIRKLAGPDRADVLIKKAIRESRRKRPKKRATAEVRPRGVESADAQSSAQPALEAAVESDSDDARPISPAGDVDLEQQVRQLFTPMPSNRVLTHELAIDKDYRLEDTQSEFRAQFYRSLCDNMKRGFENGNGTVWTVSAAQNVSEKLLRMLKPGNSMHTLISETLDADSINRQCQQGVFSYDGFFKFMADVLPKLCAPFRDAEIKALASDLQDSSSGELDAMIEKLFKLMRAVDLLSLDYTNFMIMNAAPTLIREAPGYEQRMFAKDLESGALTLDRTREFCRSSYVTLSAEADRRDPEGVRLLSDRPSLHRVYAHALCNLALDIGPLPAEAVPETLALDLARLREVRTQTVRITIIAAILLNAKNLLRRDSRSQWKNEASRLWTLLSSEAYDGSTSVKGDAGPEEEERLSTASKALAILETSHNIPPATRTTLSGSITRFFAQAASTHTRFTDPLLKILHSRLRSHILARLSASTSSERVRVTSGASEALSGFGMPEFVERVGGVVGVLERVRGVDGGGHGGWYDEIFGELSR
;
A
#
# COMPACT_ATOMS: atom_id res chain seq x y z
N MET A 1 50.06 38.17 23.61
CA MET A 1 51.27 38.22 22.77
C MET A 1 50.82 37.83 21.37
N SER A 2 50.27 38.77 20.59
CA SER A 2 50.98 39.78 19.75
C SER A 2 51.11 39.22 18.32
N THR A 3 50.36 39.70 17.31
CA THR A 3 50.55 40.97 16.52
C THR A 3 51.91 41.00 15.82
N THR A 4 52.08 41.37 14.54
CA THR A 4 51.29 42.19 13.56
C THR A 4 51.22 41.45 12.20
N GLN A 5 50.55 41.83 11.09
CA GLN A 5 50.20 43.10 10.42
C GLN A 5 51.39 43.87 9.80
N ASP A 6 51.45 43.97 8.47
CA ASP A 6 51.45 45.25 7.70
C ASP A 6 51.67 45.05 6.18
N ASP A 7 51.21 46.05 5.42
CA ASP A 7 51.38 46.26 3.96
C ASP A 7 52.11 47.61 3.76
N PRO A 8 52.94 47.81 2.71
CA PRO A 8 52.97 49.16 2.14
C PRO A 8 53.22 49.30 0.61
N THR A 9 52.19 49.84 -0.06
CA THR A 9 52.24 51.06 -0.91
C THR A 9 52.69 51.08 -2.39
N ARG A 10 51.93 51.90 -3.14
CA ARG A 10 52.30 52.86 -4.22
C ARG A 10 52.31 52.46 -5.72
N SER A 11 51.24 52.91 -6.39
CA SER A 11 51.13 53.25 -7.82
C SER A 11 51.95 54.51 -8.21
N PRO A 12 52.00 54.95 -9.50
CA PRO A 12 50.95 55.90 -9.99
C PRO A 12 50.66 55.98 -11.52
N LEU A 13 49.39 56.35 -11.86
CA LEU A 13 48.93 57.20 -13.01
C LEU A 13 49.18 56.73 -14.48
N LEU A 14 48.40 57.10 -15.50
CA LEU A 14 47.11 57.84 -15.64
C LEU A 14 46.06 56.86 -16.30
N SER A 15 44.75 57.10 -16.56
CA SER A 15 43.86 58.28 -16.72
C SER A 15 44.04 59.08 -18.04
N PRO A 16 43.05 59.87 -18.52
CA PRO A 16 41.61 59.97 -18.18
C PRO A 16 40.71 59.42 -19.35
N HIS A 17 39.38 59.58 -19.47
CA HIS A 17 38.27 60.11 -18.63
C HIS A 17 37.24 58.93 -18.46
N GLY A 18 35.90 58.97 -18.30
CA GLY A 18 34.85 60.03 -18.30
C GLY A 18 33.99 60.04 -19.59
N ASP A 19 32.70 60.43 -19.63
CA ASP A 19 31.66 60.89 -18.67
C ASP A 19 30.29 60.94 -19.44
N GLU A 20 29.04 60.95 -18.93
CA GLU A 20 28.37 60.76 -17.62
C GLU A 20 26.87 60.35 -17.87
N GLY A 21 26.10 59.94 -16.84
CA GLY A 21 24.62 60.03 -16.79
C GLY A 21 23.78 58.77 -17.12
N ALA A 22 22.52 58.61 -16.68
CA ALA A 22 21.94 58.55 -15.32
C ALA A 22 20.39 58.44 -15.37
N ALA A 23 19.81 57.54 -14.57
CA ALA A 23 18.47 57.61 -13.91
C ALA A 23 17.12 57.49 -14.69
N MET A 24 16.17 56.81 -14.01
CA MET A 24 14.68 56.92 -14.09
C MET A 24 13.91 56.48 -15.36
N ASP A 25 12.62 56.11 -15.32
CA ASP A 25 11.78 55.42 -14.29
C ASP A 25 10.43 54.95 -14.92
N LEU A 26 9.71 54.03 -14.25
CA LEU A 26 8.24 53.81 -14.17
C LEU A 26 7.31 53.66 -15.41
N SER A 27 6.25 52.85 -15.15
CA SER A 27 4.86 52.85 -15.70
C SER A 27 4.44 51.96 -16.91
N ASP A 28 3.55 51.01 -16.58
CA ASP A 28 2.27 50.58 -17.20
C ASP A 28 2.10 50.21 -18.70
N LEU A 29 1.70 48.94 -18.92
CA LEU A 29 0.39 48.43 -19.42
C LEU A 29 -0.54 49.35 -20.28
N PRO A 30 -1.42 48.83 -21.18
CA PRO A 30 -1.92 47.43 -21.30
C PRO A 30 -2.09 46.86 -22.74
N ASP A 31 -2.69 45.66 -22.81
CA ASP A 31 -3.68 45.15 -23.81
C ASP A 31 -3.41 44.99 -25.33
N SER A 32 -3.24 43.70 -25.71
CA SER A 32 -4.23 42.90 -26.47
C SER A 32 -4.26 42.87 -28.02
N ILE A 33 -4.95 41.82 -28.51
CA ILE A 33 -5.48 41.55 -29.87
C ILE A 33 -4.52 40.95 -30.95
N LEU A 34 -5.11 40.04 -31.74
CA LEU A 34 -4.59 39.24 -32.87
C LEU A 34 -5.26 39.73 -34.20
N PRO A 35 -4.97 39.18 -35.41
CA PRO A 35 -3.72 38.72 -36.05
C PRO A 35 -3.56 39.26 -37.51
N LEU A 36 -2.61 38.68 -38.27
CA LEU A 36 -2.48 38.58 -39.76
C LEU A 36 -1.45 39.45 -40.53
N ASP A 37 -0.70 38.75 -41.39
CA ASP A 37 -0.21 39.04 -42.77
C ASP A 37 0.53 40.37 -43.07
N ASP A 38 1.71 40.45 -43.69
CA ASP A 38 2.57 39.53 -44.46
C ASP A 38 3.88 40.29 -44.88
N THR A 39 4.92 39.61 -45.39
CA THR A 39 6.16 40.13 -46.05
C THR A 39 7.02 41.15 -45.30
N THR A 40 8.30 40.90 -44.96
CA THR A 40 9.40 40.67 -45.93
C THR A 40 10.67 40.01 -45.35
N MET A 41 11.26 39.11 -46.14
CA MET A 41 12.70 38.80 -46.29
C MET A 41 13.70 39.01 -45.11
N SER A 42 14.22 37.90 -44.56
CA SER A 42 15.68 37.66 -44.50
C SER A 42 16.01 36.16 -44.34
N THR A 43 17.23 35.76 -44.71
CA THR A 43 17.61 34.36 -44.94
C THR A 43 18.23 33.63 -43.74
N ALA A 44 17.64 32.50 -43.33
CA ALA A 44 18.32 31.42 -42.62
C ALA A 44 17.71 30.05 -42.98
N GLN A 45 18.51 29.08 -43.45
CA GLN A 45 18.01 27.84 -44.05
C GLN A 45 17.72 26.74 -42.99
N HIS A 46 16.49 26.71 -42.47
CA HIS A 46 16.02 25.58 -41.65
C HIS A 46 15.75 24.33 -42.50
N ILE A 47 16.43 23.23 -42.18
CA ILE A 47 16.21 21.92 -42.81
C ILE A 47 15.03 21.20 -42.14
N TYR A 48 13.93 21.01 -42.88
CA TYR A 48 12.79 20.23 -42.43
C TYR A 48 13.05 18.72 -42.53
N THR A 49 12.73 17.96 -41.47
CA THR A 49 12.69 16.50 -41.48
C THR A 49 11.24 15.98 -41.62
N PRO A 50 10.95 15.07 -42.57
CA PRO A 50 9.59 14.61 -42.82
C PRO A 50 9.13 13.52 -41.81
N PRO A 51 7.80 13.34 -41.60
CA PRO A 51 7.25 12.33 -40.70
C PRO A 51 7.78 10.89 -40.95
N PRO A 52 7.90 10.05 -39.91
CA PRO A 52 8.70 8.82 -39.95
C PRO A 52 8.25 7.76 -40.97
N HIS A 53 6.98 7.76 -41.37
CA HIS A 53 6.46 6.85 -42.40
C HIS A 53 6.97 7.19 -43.83
N LEU A 54 7.45 8.41 -44.06
CA LEU A 54 8.07 8.82 -45.34
C LEU A 54 9.57 8.50 -45.35
N ALA A 55 10.29 8.73 -44.23
CA ALA A 55 11.71 8.44 -44.10
C ALA A 55 12.05 6.97 -44.46
N ALA A 56 11.19 6.03 -44.05
CA ALA A 56 11.30 4.60 -44.36
C ALA A 56 11.26 4.25 -45.86
N ARG A 57 10.87 5.17 -46.76
CA ARG A 57 10.87 4.95 -48.22
C ARG A 57 12.17 5.39 -48.91
N PHE A 58 12.99 6.23 -48.29
CA PHE A 58 14.20 6.79 -48.90
C PHE A 58 15.46 5.94 -48.67
N TYR A 59 15.57 5.26 -47.52
CA TYR A 59 16.72 4.39 -47.21
C TYR A 59 16.60 2.98 -47.82
N ARG A 60 16.52 2.90 -49.16
CA ARG A 60 16.73 1.66 -49.94
C ARG A 60 17.78 1.87 -51.02
N THR A 61 19.04 1.80 -50.63
CA THR A 61 20.19 1.85 -51.53
C THR A 61 20.21 0.66 -52.51
N LYS A 62 20.46 0.95 -53.78
CA LYS A 62 20.66 -0.05 -54.84
C LYS A 62 22.13 -0.41 -54.95
N ALA A 63 22.41 -1.66 -55.27
CA ALA A 63 23.61 -2.05 -56.02
C ALA A 63 23.18 -2.99 -57.17
N ALA A 64 23.70 -2.74 -58.38
CA ALA A 64 23.66 -3.56 -59.62
C ALA A 64 22.55 -4.64 -59.77
N GLY A 65 21.70 -4.65 -60.81
CA GLY A 65 22.03 -4.41 -62.22
C GLY A 65 22.85 -5.58 -62.79
N ARG A 66 22.60 -6.16 -63.97
CA ARG A 66 21.77 -5.74 -65.12
C ARG A 66 21.71 -6.92 -66.11
N ARG A 67 20.53 -7.33 -66.57
CA ARG A 67 20.31 -7.92 -67.92
C ARG A 67 18.82 -7.84 -68.30
N LYS A 68 18.55 -7.71 -69.61
CA LYS A 68 17.23 -7.36 -70.17
C LYS A 68 16.45 -8.61 -70.61
N SER A 69 15.13 -8.48 -70.65
CA SER A 69 14.20 -9.37 -71.36
C SER A 69 13.95 -8.89 -72.80
N SER A 70 13.78 -9.83 -73.74
CA SER A 70 13.05 -9.70 -75.01
C SER A 70 13.07 -11.04 -75.78
N ALA A 71 12.14 -11.26 -76.72
CA ALA A 71 11.86 -12.51 -77.46
C ALA A 71 11.35 -13.67 -76.56
N THR A 72 10.09 -14.16 -76.59
CA THR A 72 8.98 -14.19 -77.57
C THR A 72 9.07 -15.32 -78.62
N SER A 73 8.14 -16.29 -78.54
CA SER A 73 7.73 -17.29 -79.56
C SER A 73 8.86 -18.21 -80.11
N SER A 74 8.70 -19.53 -80.23
CA SER A 74 7.52 -20.24 -80.74
C SER A 74 7.47 -21.73 -80.33
N ARG A 75 6.39 -22.38 -80.74
CA ARG A 75 5.97 -23.77 -80.52
C ARG A 75 6.93 -24.82 -81.11
N ARG A 76 6.73 -26.08 -80.67
CA ARG A 76 7.33 -27.36 -81.12
C ARG A 76 8.71 -27.68 -80.50
N ASN A 77 9.07 -28.94 -80.25
CA ASN A 77 8.36 -30.19 -80.54
C ASN A 77 8.52 -31.25 -79.44
N SER A 78 7.56 -32.17 -79.35
CA SER A 78 7.66 -33.40 -78.56
C SER A 78 8.00 -34.59 -79.47
N LEU A 79 8.91 -35.45 -78.99
CA LEU A 79 9.10 -36.85 -79.40
C LEU A 79 9.50 -37.17 -80.87
N SER A 80 9.78 -38.47 -81.07
CA SER A 80 9.95 -39.23 -82.33
C SER A 80 11.02 -38.77 -83.34
N SER A 81 12.18 -39.47 -83.33
CA SER A 81 12.91 -39.86 -84.55
C SER A 81 13.93 -40.98 -84.30
N VAL A 82 13.47 -42.16 -83.84
CA VAL A 82 14.26 -43.39 -83.87
C VAL A 82 13.44 -44.49 -84.53
N HIS A 83 13.55 -44.62 -85.86
CA HIS A 83 13.54 -45.89 -86.58
C HIS A 83 13.91 -45.75 -88.07
N SER A 84 14.56 -46.80 -88.58
CA SER A 84 14.53 -47.28 -89.97
C SER A 84 15.21 -46.49 -91.12
N HIS A 85 15.84 -47.28 -92.00
CA HIS A 85 16.40 -46.96 -93.33
C HIS A 85 17.69 -46.08 -93.37
N ALA A 86 18.67 -46.33 -94.26
CA ALA A 86 18.75 -47.35 -95.31
C ALA A 86 20.16 -47.98 -95.40
N SER A 87 20.23 -49.20 -95.92
CA SER A 87 21.45 -49.86 -96.40
C SER A 87 21.72 -49.50 -97.87
N SER A 88 22.97 -49.16 -98.21
CA SER A 88 23.42 -49.06 -99.61
C SER A 88 24.85 -49.57 -99.76
N LEU A 89 25.06 -50.60 -100.57
CA LEU A 89 26.39 -51.12 -100.90
C LEU A 89 27.07 -50.23 -101.95
N SER A 90 28.40 -50.17 -101.90
CA SER A 90 29.24 -49.84 -103.06
C SER A 90 30.58 -50.59 -102.97
N HIS A 91 30.95 -51.34 -104.01
CA HIS A 91 32.15 -52.18 -104.06
C HIS A 91 33.45 -51.38 -104.29
N HIS A 92 34.58 -51.95 -103.81
CA HIS A 92 35.98 -51.86 -104.31
C HIS A 92 36.59 -50.44 -104.54
N ARG A 93 37.87 -50.16 -104.28
CA ARG A 93 39.09 -50.94 -104.58
C ARG A 93 40.27 -50.57 -103.66
N ARG A 94 41.13 -51.57 -103.43
CA ARG A 94 42.62 -51.55 -103.29
C ARG A 94 43.37 -50.43 -102.53
N ALA A 95 44.38 -50.92 -101.78
CA ALA A 95 45.74 -50.38 -101.57
C ALA A 95 46.06 -49.55 -100.31
N SER A 96 47.05 -50.08 -99.56
CA SER A 96 48.08 -49.44 -98.71
C SER A 96 47.70 -48.37 -97.66
N GLY A 97 48.04 -48.60 -96.38
CA GLY A 97 47.96 -47.56 -95.34
C GLY A 97 47.77 -48.02 -93.88
N CYS A 98 48.26 -49.21 -93.50
CA CYS A 98 47.77 -49.94 -92.32
C CYS A 98 48.04 -49.29 -90.94
N GLN A 99 49.03 -48.40 -90.80
CA GLN A 99 49.39 -47.81 -89.49
C GLN A 99 48.85 -46.39 -89.27
N SER A 100 48.80 -45.55 -90.32
CA SER A 100 48.37 -44.14 -90.19
C SER A 100 46.96 -44.01 -89.65
N ASN A 101 46.01 -44.81 -90.16
CA ASN A 101 44.62 -44.77 -89.70
C ASN A 101 44.46 -45.21 -88.23
N TYR A 102 45.25 -46.17 -87.75
CA TYR A 102 45.23 -46.62 -86.36
C TYR A 102 45.73 -45.53 -85.41
N ILE A 103 46.83 -44.85 -85.77
CA ILE A 103 47.35 -43.70 -85.01
C ILE A 103 46.33 -42.55 -85.03
N ALA A 104 45.78 -42.21 -86.19
CA ALA A 104 44.76 -41.17 -86.32
C ALA A 104 43.43 -41.50 -85.60
N GLN A 105 43.12 -42.79 -85.38
CA GLN A 105 41.98 -43.24 -84.59
C GLN A 105 42.28 -43.15 -83.09
N HIS A 106 43.48 -43.54 -82.64
CA HIS A 106 43.90 -43.37 -81.25
C HIS A 106 44.05 -41.90 -80.85
N LEU A 107 44.59 -41.03 -81.71
CA LEU A 107 44.66 -39.59 -81.45
C LEU A 107 43.26 -38.96 -81.35
N ARG A 108 42.31 -39.34 -82.23
CA ARG A 108 40.91 -38.93 -82.11
C ARG A 108 40.26 -39.46 -80.83
N ARG A 109 40.50 -40.72 -80.45
CA ARG A 109 40.02 -41.32 -79.19
C ARG A 109 40.61 -40.61 -77.96
N ALA A 110 41.90 -40.29 -77.98
CA ALA A 110 42.60 -39.56 -76.93
C ALA A 110 42.01 -38.14 -76.78
N SER A 111 41.88 -37.38 -77.87
CA SER A 111 41.25 -36.06 -77.88
C SER A 111 39.79 -36.09 -77.36
N ILE A 112 39.01 -37.11 -77.72
CA ILE A 112 37.65 -37.28 -77.18
C ILE A 112 37.69 -37.55 -75.66
N ILE A 113 38.57 -38.43 -75.19
CA ILE A 113 38.77 -38.72 -73.76
C ILE A 113 39.25 -37.48 -73.01
N GLU A 114 40.17 -36.71 -73.58
CA GLU A 114 40.70 -35.46 -73.04
C GLU A 114 39.63 -34.38 -72.94
N SER A 115 38.84 -34.17 -74.00
CA SER A 115 37.68 -33.27 -73.97
C SER A 115 36.63 -33.68 -72.92
N ARG A 116 36.57 -34.97 -72.58
CA ARG A 116 35.69 -35.50 -71.52
C ARG A 116 36.31 -35.34 -70.13
N LYS A 117 37.65 -35.49 -69.99
CA LYS A 117 38.39 -35.17 -68.76
C LYS A 117 38.27 -33.69 -68.43
N ALA A 118 38.49 -32.78 -69.40
CA ALA A 118 38.30 -31.35 -69.24
C ALA A 118 36.88 -31.01 -68.74
N ARG A 119 35.83 -31.46 -69.45
CA ARG A 119 34.43 -31.26 -69.04
C ARG A 119 34.02 -31.90 -67.70
N LEU A 120 34.82 -32.84 -67.18
CA LEU A 120 34.65 -33.38 -65.83
C LEU A 120 35.43 -32.57 -64.78
N ALA A 121 36.62 -32.08 -65.12
CA ALA A 121 37.38 -31.14 -64.30
C ALA A 121 36.63 -29.81 -64.12
N ASP A 122 36.01 -29.26 -65.18
CA ASP A 122 35.15 -28.06 -65.11
C ASP A 122 33.99 -28.25 -64.11
N ARG A 123 33.37 -29.44 -64.12
CA ARG A 123 32.28 -29.80 -63.19
C ARG A 123 32.78 -29.94 -61.76
N ALA A 124 33.97 -30.50 -61.55
CA ALA A 124 34.60 -30.60 -60.23
C ALA A 124 35.00 -29.22 -59.69
N ALA A 125 35.59 -28.37 -60.52
CA ALA A 125 35.94 -26.99 -60.18
C ALA A 125 34.69 -26.15 -59.85
N HIS A 126 33.59 -26.31 -60.60
CA HIS A 126 32.30 -25.69 -60.27
C HIS A 126 31.71 -26.24 -58.96
N ALA A 127 31.81 -27.55 -58.70
CA ALA A 127 31.37 -28.14 -57.44
C ALA A 127 32.15 -27.59 -56.23
N GLU A 128 33.47 -27.46 -56.34
CA GLU A 128 34.31 -26.80 -55.33
C GLU A 128 33.99 -25.31 -55.20
N GLN A 129 33.77 -24.59 -56.30
CA GLN A 129 33.36 -23.19 -56.24
C GLN A 129 32.01 -23.01 -55.53
N VAL A 130 31.05 -23.92 -55.75
CA VAL A 130 29.78 -23.95 -55.01
C VAL A 130 30.00 -24.33 -53.54
N ARG A 131 30.86 -25.31 -53.23
CA ARG A 131 31.21 -25.71 -51.86
C ARG A 131 31.83 -24.55 -51.08
N LEU A 132 32.79 -23.84 -51.67
CA LEU A 132 33.43 -22.66 -51.09
C LEU A 132 32.44 -21.50 -50.93
N ARG A 133 31.56 -21.25 -51.92
CA ARG A 133 30.54 -20.20 -51.84
C ARG A 133 29.48 -20.51 -50.77
N ALA A 134 29.11 -21.78 -50.60
CA ALA A 134 28.22 -22.24 -49.52
C ALA A 134 28.91 -22.18 -48.15
N ALA A 135 30.21 -22.52 -48.07
CA ALA A 135 31.01 -22.38 -46.85
C ALA A 135 31.12 -20.90 -46.43
N LEU A 136 31.41 -20.00 -47.36
CA LEU A 136 31.43 -18.55 -47.11
C LEU A 136 30.03 -18.02 -46.71
N ALA A 137 28.95 -18.49 -47.34
CA ALA A 137 27.59 -18.12 -46.95
C ALA A 137 27.15 -18.72 -45.58
N LYS A 138 27.82 -19.76 -45.09
CA LYS A 138 27.62 -20.37 -43.76
C LYS A 138 28.52 -19.75 -42.69
N ALA A 139 29.71 -19.27 -43.06
CA ALA A 139 30.69 -18.61 -42.20
C ALA A 139 30.45 -17.09 -42.07
N ALA A 140 29.78 -16.46 -43.03
CA ALA A 140 29.29 -15.09 -42.91
C ALA A 140 28.33 -15.00 -41.70
N PRO A 141 28.59 -14.11 -40.73
CA PRO A 141 27.73 -13.99 -39.56
C PRO A 141 26.33 -13.57 -40.00
N ARG A 142 25.34 -14.43 -39.70
CA ARG A 142 23.93 -14.07 -39.85
C ARG A 142 23.68 -12.83 -39.00
N GLY A 143 23.24 -11.75 -39.62
CA GLY A 143 23.28 -10.38 -39.07
C GLY A 143 22.34 -10.10 -37.89
N SER A 144 22.48 -10.86 -36.80
CA SER A 144 21.72 -10.72 -35.57
C SER A 144 22.54 -10.07 -34.44
N THR A 145 23.88 -10.23 -34.43
CA THR A 145 24.77 -9.65 -33.40
C THR A 145 24.70 -8.13 -33.42
N SER A 146 25.07 -7.49 -34.54
CA SER A 146 24.97 -6.04 -34.73
C SER A 146 23.55 -5.49 -34.51
N ASN A 147 22.49 -6.22 -34.93
CA ASN A 147 21.10 -5.84 -34.64
C ASN A 147 20.72 -5.97 -33.15
N SER A 148 21.35 -6.89 -32.40
CA SER A 148 21.15 -7.01 -30.95
C SER A 148 21.98 -6.00 -30.16
N GLU A 149 23.18 -5.67 -30.62
CA GLU A 149 24.06 -4.64 -30.08
C GLU A 149 23.45 -3.24 -30.26
N GLU A 150 22.96 -2.92 -31.46
CA GLU A 150 22.25 -1.66 -31.74
C GLU A 150 20.97 -1.51 -30.89
N ARG A 151 20.23 -2.61 -30.66
CA ARG A 151 19.09 -2.63 -29.75
C ARG A 151 19.48 -2.50 -28.28
N ALA A 152 20.58 -3.10 -27.86
CA ALA A 152 21.09 -2.98 -26.49
C ALA A 152 21.56 -1.55 -26.20
N LEU A 153 22.28 -0.93 -27.13
CA LEU A 153 22.69 0.47 -27.06
C LEU A 153 21.47 1.41 -27.08
N ALA A 154 20.47 1.17 -27.94
CA ALA A 154 19.23 1.94 -27.94
C ALA A 154 18.45 1.81 -26.62
N ALA A 155 18.42 0.62 -26.01
CA ALA A 155 17.81 0.39 -24.70
C ALA A 155 18.59 1.07 -23.56
N GLN A 156 19.93 1.08 -23.62
CA GLN A 156 20.79 1.81 -22.69
C GLN A 156 20.54 3.32 -22.78
N VAL A 157 20.57 3.90 -23.99
CA VAL A 157 20.29 5.33 -24.21
C VAL A 157 18.87 5.70 -23.79
N ALA A 158 17.88 4.81 -23.97
CA ALA A 158 16.52 5.02 -23.47
C ALA A 158 16.46 5.03 -21.93
N LYS A 159 17.19 4.11 -21.26
CA LYS A 159 17.32 4.07 -19.79
C LYS A 159 18.03 5.32 -19.26
N GLU A 160 19.14 5.72 -19.87
CA GLU A 160 19.89 6.93 -19.50
C GLU A 160 19.05 8.19 -19.69
N LYS A 161 18.29 8.31 -20.78
CA LYS A 161 17.35 9.41 -21.02
C LYS A 161 16.20 9.43 -20.00
N TYR A 162 15.71 8.28 -19.55
CA TYR A 162 14.72 8.19 -18.48
C TYR A 162 15.31 8.63 -17.14
N LEU A 163 16.49 8.13 -16.77
CA LEU A 163 17.22 8.52 -15.56
C LEU A 163 17.55 10.02 -15.56
N ALA A 164 17.96 10.59 -16.69
CA ALA A 164 18.17 12.02 -16.85
C ALA A 164 16.87 12.84 -16.67
N LYS A 165 15.72 12.34 -17.16
CA LYS A 165 14.42 12.99 -16.91
C LYS A 165 14.03 12.94 -15.43
N VAL A 166 14.26 11.81 -14.75
CA VAL A 166 14.01 11.67 -13.30
C VAL A 166 14.94 12.60 -12.52
N ALA A 167 16.24 12.65 -12.85
CA ALA A 167 17.20 13.56 -12.23
C ALA A 167 16.83 15.04 -12.45
N ALA A 168 16.35 15.41 -13.64
CA ALA A 168 15.87 16.77 -13.91
C ALA A 168 14.63 17.12 -13.08
N ALA A 169 13.65 16.21 -12.96
CA ALA A 169 12.50 16.40 -12.09
C ALA A 169 12.90 16.54 -10.61
N CYS A 170 13.80 15.68 -10.11
CA CYS A 170 14.32 15.80 -8.75
C CYS A 170 15.10 17.11 -8.53
N ALA A 171 15.86 17.59 -9.52
CA ALA A 171 16.55 18.86 -9.45
C ALA A 171 15.56 20.05 -9.44
N GLU A 172 14.45 19.97 -10.17
CA GLU A 172 13.39 20.98 -10.18
C GLU A 172 12.64 21.01 -8.84
N GLU A 173 12.29 19.86 -8.27
CA GLU A 173 11.69 19.77 -6.93
C GLU A 173 12.63 20.32 -5.85
N VAL A 174 13.93 20.01 -5.92
CA VAL A 174 14.95 20.59 -5.01
C VAL A 174 15.11 22.11 -5.23
N ALA A 175 14.99 22.60 -6.47
CA ALA A 175 15.00 24.04 -6.74
C ALA A 175 13.75 24.74 -6.21
N ARG A 176 12.57 24.13 -6.33
CA ARG A 176 11.32 24.63 -5.71
C ARG A 176 11.42 24.62 -4.17
N ALA A 177 11.92 23.54 -3.57
CA ALA A 177 12.15 23.46 -2.13
C ALA A 177 13.17 24.50 -1.62
N LYS A 178 14.24 24.78 -2.37
CA LYS A 178 15.18 25.86 -2.06
C LYS A 178 14.52 27.23 -2.12
N ARG A 179 13.74 27.52 -3.17
CA ARG A 179 13.04 28.80 -3.30
C ARG A 179 12.07 29.02 -2.14
N VAL A 180 11.28 28.00 -1.77
CA VAL A 180 10.39 28.06 -0.59
C VAL A 180 11.18 28.26 0.71
N ALA A 181 12.37 27.66 0.86
CA ALA A 181 13.23 27.90 2.01
C ALA A 181 13.82 29.33 2.04
N GLU A 182 14.10 29.92 0.87
CA GLU A 182 14.55 31.30 0.72
C GLU A 182 13.41 32.29 0.99
N GLU A 183 12.21 32.08 0.42
CA GLU A 183 10.98 32.81 0.70
C GLU A 183 10.62 32.78 2.20
N VAL A 184 10.71 31.61 2.86
CA VAL A 184 10.48 31.47 4.32
C VAL A 184 11.55 32.19 5.14
N LYS A 185 12.81 32.24 4.67
CA LYS A 185 13.89 32.99 5.32
C LYS A 185 13.68 34.50 5.17
N GLU A 186 13.32 34.96 3.99
CA GLU A 186 12.99 36.36 3.71
C GLU A 186 11.78 36.82 4.51
N ARG A 187 10.70 36.02 4.55
CA ARG A 187 9.51 36.32 5.35
C ARG A 187 9.83 36.43 6.85
N LYS A 188 10.72 35.59 7.38
CA LYS A 188 11.20 35.72 8.77
C LYS A 188 12.01 37.00 9.00
N LEU A 189 12.87 37.39 8.07
CA LEU A 189 13.60 38.66 8.15
C LEU A 189 12.65 39.87 8.03
N ALA A 190 11.57 39.77 7.26
CA ALA A 190 10.50 40.76 7.19
C ALA A 190 9.68 40.83 8.50
N GLU A 191 9.35 39.67 9.10
CA GLU A 191 8.71 39.58 10.41
C GLU A 191 9.60 40.19 11.52
N GLU A 192 10.90 39.89 11.54
CA GLU A 192 11.88 40.44 12.50
C GLU A 192 12.09 41.96 12.33
N THR A 193 12.24 42.45 11.09
CA THR A 193 12.40 43.89 10.83
C THR A 193 11.13 44.67 11.13
N ARG A 194 9.94 44.12 10.83
CA ARG A 194 8.66 44.70 11.26
C ARG A 194 8.54 44.74 12.78
N ALA A 195 8.83 43.64 13.48
CA ALA A 195 8.77 43.59 14.93
C ALA A 195 9.71 44.62 15.58
N ARG A 196 10.90 44.82 14.99
CA ARG A 196 11.83 45.87 15.38
C ARG A 196 11.25 47.28 15.17
N LEU A 197 10.67 47.56 14.00
CA LEU A 197 10.03 48.86 13.73
C LEU A 197 8.84 49.13 14.67
N GLU A 198 8.00 48.13 14.96
CA GLU A 198 6.91 48.28 15.93
C GLU A 198 7.43 48.54 17.37
N MET A 199 8.62 48.03 17.73
CA MET A 199 9.26 48.35 19.00
C MET A 199 9.85 49.77 18.99
N GLU A 200 10.55 50.16 17.91
CA GLU A 200 11.10 51.51 17.74
C GLU A 200 9.98 52.58 17.72
N GLU A 201 8.83 52.29 17.11
CA GLU A 201 7.64 53.15 17.17
C GLU A 201 7.03 53.22 18.58
N ARG A 202 6.87 52.10 19.29
CA ARG A 202 6.40 52.10 20.69
C ARG A 202 7.34 52.89 21.61
N HIS A 203 8.64 52.82 21.38
CA HIS A 203 9.62 53.65 22.08
C HIS A 203 9.47 55.13 21.73
N ALA A 204 9.37 55.49 20.45
CA ALA A 204 9.15 56.87 20.02
C ALA A 204 7.82 57.46 20.52
N GLU A 205 6.75 56.67 20.59
CA GLU A 205 5.45 57.09 21.12
C GLU A 205 5.51 57.26 22.66
N ALA A 206 6.24 56.40 23.37
CA ALA A 206 6.51 56.59 24.79
C ALA A 206 7.37 57.84 25.05
N GLU A 207 8.32 58.16 24.19
CA GLU A 207 9.08 59.41 24.26
C GLU A 207 8.25 60.65 23.93
N ARG A 208 7.35 60.60 22.93
CA ARG A 208 6.37 61.65 22.68
C ARG A 208 5.51 61.91 23.93
N ARG A 209 4.96 60.87 24.57
CA ARG A 209 4.20 61.02 25.82
C ARG A 209 5.04 61.60 26.97
N ARG A 210 6.32 61.22 27.09
CA ARG A 210 7.25 61.83 28.06
C ARG A 210 7.52 63.31 27.76
N ALA A 211 7.75 63.67 26.50
CA ALA A 211 7.98 65.03 26.07
C ALA A 211 6.72 65.90 26.23
N GLU A 212 5.53 65.38 25.94
CA GLU A 212 4.25 66.03 26.21
C GLU A 212 4.00 66.21 27.71
N TYR A 213 4.34 65.22 28.55
CA TYR A 213 4.25 65.38 30.00
C TYR A 213 5.22 66.44 30.52
N GLN A 214 6.47 66.48 30.02
CA GLN A 214 7.44 67.54 30.33
C GLN A 214 6.97 68.91 29.84
N ARG A 215 6.43 69.01 28.62
CA ARG A 215 5.87 70.25 28.05
C ARG A 215 4.65 70.73 28.85
N ASN A 216 3.78 69.83 29.29
CA ASN A 216 2.65 70.15 30.16
C ASN A 216 3.10 70.54 31.58
N LEU A 217 4.17 69.94 32.11
CA LEU A 217 4.78 70.36 33.36
C LEU A 217 5.43 71.75 33.25
N GLN A 218 6.12 72.04 32.15
CA GLN A 218 6.66 73.36 31.83
C GLN A 218 5.53 74.39 31.64
N ALA A 219 4.44 74.06 30.92
CA ALA A 219 3.28 74.92 30.76
C ALA A 219 2.55 75.17 32.11
N ARG A 220 2.49 74.18 33.00
CA ARG A 220 2.00 74.35 34.39
C ARG A 220 2.94 75.21 35.24
N ARG A 221 4.26 75.19 35.00
CA ARG A 221 5.22 76.10 35.65
C ARG A 221 5.10 77.53 35.09
N ALA A 222 4.98 77.69 33.77
CA ALA A 222 4.76 78.99 33.12
C ALA A 222 3.46 79.66 33.62
N ARG A 223 2.34 78.93 33.64
CA ARG A 223 1.07 79.43 34.19
C ARG A 223 1.14 79.77 35.69
N ARG A 224 2.07 79.17 36.45
CA ARG A 224 2.34 79.56 37.84
C ARG A 224 3.18 80.83 37.94
N ALA A 225 4.10 81.08 37.00
CA ALA A 225 4.81 82.34 36.89
C ALA A 225 3.89 83.50 36.45
N ASP A 226 3.03 83.28 35.44
CA ASP A 226 1.98 84.24 35.04
C ASP A 226 1.06 84.60 36.22
N SER A 227 0.75 83.63 37.10
CA SER A 227 -0.12 83.85 38.25
C SER A 227 0.50 84.71 39.37
N SER A 228 1.82 84.94 39.36
CA SER A 228 2.49 85.81 40.34
C SER A 228 2.49 87.31 39.99
N GLU A 229 2.15 87.70 38.75
CA GLU A 229 2.21 89.12 38.32
C GLU A 229 0.86 89.85 38.27
N LYS A 230 -0.27 89.17 38.57
CA LYS A 230 -1.62 89.78 38.53
C LYS A 230 -2.52 89.45 39.72
N LYS A 231 -2.29 90.14 40.85
CA LYS A 231 -3.31 90.91 41.60
C LYS A 231 -2.71 91.60 42.83
N LEU A 232 -2.66 92.94 42.82
CA LEU A 232 -2.45 93.77 44.02
C LEU A 232 -3.24 95.08 43.87
N SER A 233 -4.42 95.11 44.49
CA SER A 233 -5.34 96.26 44.70
C SER A 233 -6.55 95.68 45.47
N THR A 234 -6.62 95.82 46.80
CA THR A 234 -7.29 96.91 47.56
C THR A 234 -8.79 97.08 47.25
N LEU A 235 -9.76 97.13 48.17
CA LEU A 235 -9.99 96.68 49.57
C LEU A 235 -11.19 97.53 50.06
N GLU A 236 -12.32 96.91 50.39
CA GLU A 236 -13.39 97.33 51.34
C GLU A 236 -14.49 96.25 51.18
N GLU A 237 -14.70 95.30 52.11
CA GLU A 237 -15.24 95.40 53.49
C GLU A 237 -16.76 95.66 53.57
N VAL A 238 -17.53 94.56 53.65
CA VAL A 238 -18.72 94.44 54.51
C VAL A 238 -18.67 93.06 55.20
N LEU A 239 -19.19 92.99 56.42
CA LEU A 239 -18.92 92.01 57.49
C LEU A 239 -19.75 90.71 57.45
N ASP A 240 -19.31 89.78 58.31
CA ASP A 240 -20.03 88.71 59.03
C ASP A 240 -20.60 87.48 58.27
N GLY A 241 -20.40 86.30 58.88
CA GLY A 241 -21.04 85.03 58.50
C GLY A 241 -20.10 83.82 58.58
N ASP A 242 -19.97 83.20 59.77
CA ASP A 242 -19.28 81.91 59.96
C ASP A 242 -20.09 80.71 59.42
N GLU A 243 -19.46 79.54 59.37
CA GLU A 243 -20.03 78.27 58.87
C GLU A 243 -21.30 77.83 59.62
N GLU A 244 -22.37 77.52 58.89
CA GLU A 244 -23.40 76.58 59.39
C GLU A 244 -23.94 75.69 58.25
N ALA A 245 -24.27 74.44 58.57
CA ALA A 245 -24.62 73.43 57.58
C ALA A 245 -26.13 73.38 57.29
N VAL A 246 -26.50 73.63 56.04
CA VAL A 246 -27.88 73.44 55.55
C VAL A 246 -27.91 72.33 54.50
N VAL A 247 -28.73 71.32 54.75
CA VAL A 247 -29.16 70.33 53.75
C VAL A 247 -30.36 70.92 53.01
N ASP A 248 -30.34 70.95 51.67
CA ASP A 248 -31.50 71.38 50.90
C ASP A 248 -31.70 70.55 49.62
N GLU A 249 -32.95 70.44 49.17
CA GLU A 249 -33.39 69.47 48.18
C GLU A 249 -33.58 70.03 46.75
N VAL A 250 -33.14 69.23 45.77
CA VAL A 250 -33.75 69.03 44.45
C VAL A 250 -34.30 70.27 43.70
N VAL A 251 -33.55 70.69 42.67
CA VAL A 251 -34.14 71.05 41.37
C VAL A 251 -33.39 70.33 40.26
N VAL A 252 -34.08 69.43 39.54
CA VAL A 252 -33.55 68.79 38.33
C VAL A 252 -33.94 69.64 37.11
N GLU A 253 -33.00 70.44 36.60
CA GLU A 253 -33.20 71.09 35.30
C GLU A 253 -33.33 70.05 34.19
N LYS A 254 -34.51 69.99 33.57
CA LYS A 254 -34.74 69.16 32.39
C LYS A 254 -34.06 69.80 31.18
N VAL A 255 -32.82 69.40 30.92
CA VAL A 255 -32.08 69.75 29.70
C VAL A 255 -32.93 69.39 28.48
N VAL A 256 -33.49 70.40 27.82
CA VAL A 256 -34.25 70.24 26.58
C VAL A 256 -33.26 69.86 25.49
N LEU A 257 -33.30 68.60 25.06
CA LEU A 257 -32.50 68.12 23.95
C LEU A 257 -32.93 68.82 22.67
N SER A 258 -31.97 69.39 21.94
CA SER A 258 -32.20 69.88 20.57
C SER A 258 -32.84 68.78 19.71
N GLU A 259 -33.76 69.15 18.83
CA GLU A 259 -34.51 68.21 17.99
C GLU A 259 -33.56 67.32 17.17
N GLU A 260 -32.47 67.87 16.64
CA GLU A 260 -31.44 67.08 15.96
C GLU A 260 -30.76 66.07 16.87
N GLU A 261 -30.50 66.43 18.12
CA GLU A 261 -29.79 65.60 19.10
C GLU A 261 -30.71 64.47 19.61
N ALA A 262 -32.00 64.76 19.81
CA ALA A 262 -33.04 63.77 20.00
C ALA A 262 -33.16 62.83 18.78
N ALA A 263 -33.19 63.36 17.56
CA ALA A 263 -33.25 62.58 16.33
C ALA A 263 -32.02 61.68 16.14
N LYS A 264 -30.80 62.18 16.40
CA LYS A 264 -29.55 61.39 16.36
C LYS A 264 -29.60 60.24 17.37
N ARG A 265 -30.11 60.47 18.59
CA ARG A 265 -30.28 59.45 19.63
C ARG A 265 -31.34 58.42 19.27
N LEU A 266 -32.51 58.84 18.78
CA LEU A 266 -33.57 57.96 18.28
C LEU A 266 -33.08 57.10 17.11
N GLN A 267 -32.41 57.69 16.12
CA GLN A 267 -31.81 56.95 15.01
C GLN A 267 -30.77 55.92 15.49
N ARG A 268 -29.93 56.26 16.49
CA ARG A 268 -28.98 55.30 17.09
C ARG A 268 -29.71 54.13 17.76
N ILE A 269 -30.75 54.41 18.56
CA ILE A 269 -31.56 53.39 19.25
C ILE A 269 -32.28 52.49 18.23
N VAL A 270 -32.92 53.06 17.21
CA VAL A 270 -33.60 52.30 16.15
C VAL A 270 -32.62 51.44 15.34
N ARG A 271 -31.44 51.96 14.98
CA ARG A 271 -30.39 51.16 14.30
C ARG A 271 -29.89 50.01 15.16
N LEU A 272 -29.72 50.22 16.48
CA LEU A 272 -29.35 49.17 17.43
C LEU A 272 -30.45 48.12 17.57
N PHE A 273 -31.72 48.53 17.68
CA PHE A 273 -32.87 47.63 17.79
C PHE A 273 -33.06 46.78 16.52
N LEU A 274 -32.87 47.36 15.33
CA LEU A 274 -32.93 46.61 14.07
C LEU A 274 -31.81 45.54 13.98
N LYS A 275 -30.58 45.90 14.37
CA LYS A 275 -29.46 44.95 14.47
C LYS A 275 -29.68 43.86 15.53
N GLU A 276 -30.24 44.23 16.68
CA GLU A 276 -30.60 43.29 17.75
C GLU A 276 -31.66 42.29 17.27
N LYS A 277 -32.67 42.76 16.54
CA LYS A 277 -33.72 41.90 15.95
C LYS A 277 -33.15 40.88 14.97
N VAL A 278 -32.26 41.28 14.05
CA VAL A 278 -31.64 40.36 13.08
C VAL A 278 -30.79 39.29 13.78
N VAL A 279 -29.94 39.70 14.74
CA VAL A 279 -29.11 38.76 15.51
C VAL A 279 -29.97 37.81 16.36
N LYS A 280 -31.08 38.30 16.94
CA LYS A 280 -32.00 37.48 17.73
C LYS A 280 -32.70 36.43 16.87
N VAL A 281 -33.31 36.84 15.75
CA VAL A 281 -33.98 35.91 14.81
C VAL A 281 -33.01 34.85 14.29
N PHE A 282 -31.76 35.22 13.96
CA PHE A 282 -30.78 34.22 13.52
C PHE A 282 -30.41 33.21 14.62
N ARG A 283 -30.19 33.68 15.87
CA ARG A 283 -29.90 32.80 17.01
C ARG A 283 -31.05 31.84 17.33
N GLU A 284 -32.30 32.30 17.22
CA GLU A 284 -33.50 31.50 17.48
C GLU A 284 -33.67 30.29 16.53
N MET A 285 -32.93 30.23 15.42
CA MET A 285 -32.92 29.08 14.52
C MET A 285 -31.98 27.93 14.97
N GLU A 286 -30.96 28.23 15.78
CA GLU A 286 -29.94 27.29 16.29
C GLU A 286 -29.24 26.39 15.24
N LEU A 287 -28.99 26.91 14.03
CA LEU A 287 -28.49 26.12 12.88
C LEU A 287 -27.25 25.26 13.17
N HIS A 288 -26.27 25.77 13.94
CA HIS A 288 -25.08 24.99 14.31
C HIS A 288 -25.39 23.80 15.24
N ALA A 289 -26.39 23.91 16.12
CA ALA A 289 -26.78 22.82 17.02
C ALA A 289 -27.61 21.76 16.27
N LYS A 290 -28.46 22.19 15.34
CA LYS A 290 -29.29 21.31 14.50
C LYS A 290 -28.49 20.52 13.48
N SER A 291 -27.54 21.17 12.81
CA SER A 291 -26.54 20.56 11.90
C SER A 291 -25.81 19.34 12.50
N LYS A 292 -25.72 19.23 13.82
CA LYS A 292 -25.07 18.13 14.54
C LYS A 292 -26.04 17.15 15.23
N ARG A 293 -27.36 17.30 15.04
CA ARG A 293 -28.41 16.56 15.79
C ARG A 293 -29.56 16.03 14.93
N GLU A 294 -30.01 16.80 13.95
CA GLU A 294 -31.16 16.47 13.10
C GLU A 294 -30.71 15.54 11.94
N SER A 295 -31.66 14.94 11.20
CA SER A 295 -31.29 14.07 10.07
C SER A 295 -30.87 14.89 8.85
N PHE A 296 -30.19 14.25 7.89
CA PHE A 296 -29.82 14.89 6.64
C PHE A 296 -31.05 15.42 5.87
N GLU A 297 -32.15 14.67 5.86
CA GLU A 297 -33.39 15.08 5.16
C GLU A 297 -34.01 16.30 5.85
N ASP A 298 -34.16 16.29 7.18
CA ASP A 298 -34.66 17.42 7.97
C ASP A 298 -33.79 18.68 7.76
N MET A 299 -32.46 18.51 7.80
CA MET A 299 -31.51 19.61 7.57
C MET A 299 -31.59 20.15 6.14
N THR A 300 -31.80 19.31 5.12
CA THR A 300 -32.04 19.82 3.75
C THR A 300 -33.35 20.60 3.63
N ALA A 301 -34.41 20.17 4.32
CA ALA A 301 -35.67 20.92 4.37
C ALA A 301 -35.52 22.26 5.09
N LEU A 302 -34.81 22.28 6.23
CA LEU A 302 -34.51 23.50 7.00
C LEU A 302 -33.66 24.50 6.21
N VAL A 303 -32.69 24.03 5.43
CA VAL A 303 -31.85 24.88 4.55
C VAL A 303 -32.59 25.34 3.28
N ALA A 304 -33.59 24.59 2.82
CA ALA A 304 -34.45 24.98 1.71
C ALA A 304 -35.50 26.05 2.09
N ASP A 305 -35.85 26.17 3.37
CA ASP A 305 -36.88 27.08 3.85
C ASP A 305 -36.56 28.57 3.60
N THR A 306 -37.61 29.31 3.23
CA THR A 306 -37.54 30.73 2.92
C THR A 306 -37.30 31.57 4.18
N HIS A 307 -37.76 31.16 5.37
CA HIS A 307 -37.43 31.86 6.61
C HIS A 307 -35.94 31.74 6.92
N THR A 308 -35.38 30.52 6.91
CA THR A 308 -33.95 30.28 7.10
C THR A 308 -33.09 31.10 6.14
N ILE A 309 -33.44 31.11 4.85
CA ILE A 309 -32.70 31.87 3.84
C ILE A 309 -32.77 33.37 4.12
N THR A 310 -33.97 33.95 4.34
CA THR A 310 -34.11 35.40 4.56
C THR A 310 -33.44 35.90 5.85
N ALA A 311 -33.50 35.13 6.94
CA ALA A 311 -32.77 35.42 8.17
C ALA A 311 -31.25 35.34 7.97
N THR A 312 -30.78 34.39 7.16
CA THR A 312 -29.36 34.24 6.79
C THR A 312 -28.88 35.42 5.93
N THR A 313 -29.62 35.82 4.90
CA THR A 313 -29.30 37.00 4.09
C THR A 313 -29.23 38.26 4.95
N ALA A 314 -30.13 38.41 5.93
CA ALA A 314 -30.14 39.55 6.84
C ALA A 314 -28.89 39.63 7.73
N ILE A 315 -28.41 38.52 8.30
CA ILE A 315 -27.19 38.55 9.12
C ILE A 315 -25.93 38.71 8.27
N LEU A 316 -25.87 38.12 7.06
CA LEU A 316 -24.74 38.30 6.13
C LEU A 316 -24.63 39.75 5.63
N MET A 317 -25.77 40.41 5.34
CA MET A 317 -25.80 41.86 5.06
C MET A 317 -25.40 42.71 6.28
N GLN A 318 -25.82 42.34 7.51
CA GLN A 318 -25.42 43.07 8.73
C GLN A 318 -23.91 42.96 9.01
N LEU A 319 -23.29 41.83 8.63
CA LEU A 319 -21.85 41.61 8.71
C LEU A 319 -21.08 42.17 7.51
N GLY A 320 -21.74 42.61 6.44
CA GLY A 320 -21.06 43.13 5.24
C GLY A 320 -20.42 42.04 4.36
N LEU A 321 -20.88 40.79 4.45
CA LEU A 321 -20.46 39.68 3.59
C LEU A 321 -21.29 39.57 2.30
N GLN A 322 -22.38 40.33 2.20
CA GLN A 322 -23.25 40.44 1.03
C GLN A 322 -23.69 41.89 0.85
N ASP A 323 -23.68 42.35 -0.39
CA ASP A 323 -24.14 43.69 -0.75
C ASP A 323 -25.67 43.81 -0.71
N ARG A 324 -26.15 45.01 -0.35
CA ARG A 324 -27.57 45.29 -0.15
C ARG A 324 -28.41 45.29 -1.44
N ASN A 325 -27.75 45.20 -2.59
CA ASN A 325 -28.32 45.24 -3.94
C ASN A 325 -27.99 43.97 -4.77
N ASP A 326 -27.46 42.90 -4.17
CA ASP A 326 -27.09 41.67 -4.90
C ASP A 326 -28.33 40.86 -5.33
N GLU A 327 -28.58 40.77 -6.64
CA GLU A 327 -29.63 39.93 -7.23
C GLU A 327 -29.46 38.44 -6.87
N ASN A 328 -28.22 38.00 -6.60
CA ASN A 328 -27.88 36.63 -6.23
C ASN A 328 -27.82 36.40 -4.71
N ALA A 329 -28.26 37.35 -3.88
CA ALA A 329 -28.13 37.25 -2.41
C ALA A 329 -28.78 35.96 -1.84
N ALA A 330 -29.91 35.52 -2.43
CA ALA A 330 -30.59 34.27 -2.08
C ALA A 330 -29.91 32.99 -2.61
N LEU A 331 -29.03 33.09 -3.61
CA LEU A 331 -28.14 32.01 -4.04
C LEU A 331 -26.91 31.96 -3.13
N ASN A 332 -26.28 33.10 -2.88
CA ASN A 332 -25.11 33.24 -2.02
C ASN A 332 -25.41 32.83 -0.56
N SER A 333 -26.62 33.12 -0.07
CA SER A 333 -27.10 32.63 1.24
C SER A 333 -27.30 31.11 1.27
N ARG A 334 -27.72 30.48 0.17
CA ARG A 334 -27.81 29.00 0.07
C ARG A 334 -26.43 28.36 -0.01
N THR A 335 -25.47 28.98 -0.71
CA THR A 335 -24.07 28.56 -0.69
C THR A 335 -23.50 28.62 0.73
N PHE A 336 -23.73 29.70 1.47
CA PHE A 336 -23.34 29.79 2.88
C PHE A 336 -24.01 28.72 3.76
N LEU A 337 -25.33 28.49 3.61
CA LEU A 337 -26.04 27.43 4.35
C LEU A 337 -25.51 26.03 4.03
N SER A 338 -25.00 25.79 2.81
CA SER A 338 -24.39 24.51 2.46
C SER A 338 -23.10 24.20 3.24
N ALA A 339 -22.45 25.20 3.86
CA ALA A 339 -21.35 24.96 4.81
C ALA A 339 -21.84 24.25 6.09
N TYR A 340 -23.05 24.56 6.59
CA TYR A 340 -23.68 23.82 7.71
C TYR A 340 -24.07 22.39 7.30
N MET A 341 -24.39 22.14 6.03
CA MET A 341 -24.63 20.78 5.52
C MET A 341 -23.34 19.97 5.40
N ILE A 342 -22.28 20.56 4.85
CA ILE A 342 -20.96 19.91 4.68
C ILE A 342 -20.34 19.58 6.04
N THR A 343 -20.47 20.47 7.04
CA THR A 343 -19.92 20.27 8.38
C THR A 343 -20.76 19.34 9.27
N GLY A 344 -22.08 19.29 9.08
CA GLY A 344 -22.98 18.40 9.81
C GLY A 344 -23.04 16.97 9.26
N HIS A 345 -23.16 16.84 7.94
CA HIS A 345 -23.38 15.55 7.26
C HIS A 345 -22.40 15.30 6.10
N PRO A 346 -21.07 15.34 6.32
CA PRO A 346 -20.08 15.17 5.27
C PRO A 346 -20.23 13.84 4.51
N VAL A 347 -20.73 12.78 5.17
CA VAL A 347 -20.94 11.45 4.58
C VAL A 347 -22.11 11.41 3.58
N ALA A 348 -23.10 12.30 3.71
CA ALA A 348 -24.26 12.38 2.82
C ALA A 348 -24.06 13.41 1.69
N VAL A 349 -23.19 14.41 1.90
CA VAL A 349 -22.92 15.48 0.93
C VAL A 349 -21.76 15.15 0.00
N LEU A 350 -20.75 14.40 0.45
CA LEU A 350 -19.52 14.14 -0.29
C LEU A 350 -19.42 12.65 -0.66
N ASN A 351 -19.49 12.37 -1.97
CA ASN A 351 -19.42 11.02 -2.53
C ASN A 351 -18.11 10.28 -2.21
N ASN A 352 -17.04 11.02 -1.89
CA ASN A 352 -15.76 10.48 -1.44
C ASN A 352 -15.22 11.32 -0.26
N LYS A 353 -14.51 10.67 0.67
CA LYS A 353 -13.92 11.31 1.85
C LYS A 353 -12.43 11.64 1.65
N ASN A 354 -11.83 11.14 0.57
CA ASN A 354 -10.38 11.07 0.37
C ASN A 354 -9.88 11.91 -0.83
N GLY A 355 -10.76 12.63 -1.54
CA GLY A 355 -10.33 13.59 -2.55
C GLY A 355 -9.77 14.86 -1.90
N ALA A 356 -8.62 15.34 -2.37
CA ALA A 356 -7.97 16.52 -1.82
C ALA A 356 -8.85 17.79 -1.87
N GLN A 357 -9.69 17.93 -2.91
CA GLN A 357 -10.65 19.04 -3.04
C GLN A 357 -11.81 18.92 -2.04
N GLU A 358 -12.25 17.70 -1.71
CA GLU A 358 -13.33 17.44 -0.75
C GLU A 358 -12.85 17.75 0.68
N GLN A 359 -11.59 17.40 0.99
CA GLN A 359 -10.96 17.72 2.26
C GLN A 359 -10.63 19.22 2.41
N ASP A 360 -10.14 19.88 1.36
CA ASP A 360 -9.94 21.33 1.32
C ASP A 360 -11.26 22.11 1.50
N LEU A 361 -12.34 21.64 0.86
CA LEU A 361 -13.68 22.21 1.03
C LEU A 361 -14.21 22.01 2.46
N MET A 362 -14.06 20.82 3.04
CA MET A 362 -14.45 20.56 4.43
C MET A 362 -13.69 21.47 5.40
N ALA A 363 -12.38 21.60 5.26
CA ALA A 363 -11.55 22.45 6.13
C ALA A 363 -11.98 23.92 6.09
N LYS A 364 -12.20 24.47 4.88
CA LYS A 364 -12.69 25.85 4.69
C LYS A 364 -14.12 26.04 5.16
N ALA A 365 -14.97 25.01 5.06
CA ALA A 365 -16.32 25.04 5.63
C ALA A 365 -16.28 25.08 7.17
N THR A 366 -15.44 24.25 7.82
CA THR A 366 -15.27 24.30 9.28
C THR A 366 -14.71 25.64 9.74
N GLU A 367 -13.66 26.16 9.08
CA GLU A 367 -13.06 27.46 9.41
C GLU A 367 -14.06 28.62 9.28
N LEU A 368 -14.87 28.63 8.21
CA LEU A 368 -15.90 29.65 8.03
C LEU A 368 -16.96 29.59 9.14
N ILE A 369 -17.49 28.39 9.44
CA ILE A 369 -18.53 28.22 10.46
C ILE A 369 -18.00 28.55 11.86
N GLU A 370 -16.79 28.12 12.23
CA GLU A 370 -16.20 28.42 13.54
C GLU A 370 -15.95 29.93 13.72
N ASN A 371 -15.36 30.60 12.73
CA ASN A 371 -15.17 32.05 12.78
C ASN A 371 -16.52 32.81 12.85
N PHE A 372 -17.52 32.36 12.08
CA PHE A 372 -18.85 32.96 12.05
C PHE A 372 -19.58 32.80 13.41
N GLU A 373 -19.64 31.60 13.99
CA GLU A 373 -20.29 31.37 15.28
C GLU A 373 -19.59 32.10 16.43
N VAL A 374 -18.24 32.17 16.44
CA VAL A 374 -17.48 32.97 17.42
C VAL A 374 -17.82 34.46 17.31
N ILE A 375 -18.04 34.98 16.10
CA ILE A 375 -18.47 36.37 15.89
C ILE A 375 -19.92 36.56 16.30
N VAL A 376 -20.85 35.73 15.82
CA VAL A 376 -22.29 35.80 16.13
C VAL A 376 -22.55 35.66 17.63
N GLY A 377 -21.82 34.78 18.33
CA GLY A 377 -21.87 34.67 19.80
C GLY A 377 -21.43 35.93 20.53
N ARG A 378 -20.42 36.64 20.01
CA ARG A 378 -19.92 37.92 20.57
C ARG A 378 -20.77 39.14 20.23
N LEU A 379 -21.71 39.06 19.28
CA LEU A 379 -22.64 40.15 19.00
C LEU A 379 -23.53 40.41 20.23
N SER A 380 -23.49 41.63 20.75
CA SER A 380 -24.15 42.02 22.00
C SER A 380 -24.29 43.53 22.11
N ARG A 381 -25.13 43.99 23.05
CA ARG A 381 -25.41 45.42 23.30
C ARG A 381 -24.13 46.23 23.58
N TRP A 382 -23.19 45.69 24.34
CA TRP A 382 -21.89 46.34 24.63
C TRP A 382 -21.04 46.60 23.38
N ASN A 383 -21.26 45.85 22.30
CA ASN A 383 -20.52 45.95 21.04
C ASN A 383 -21.34 46.60 19.89
N ASN A 384 -22.45 47.28 20.21
CA ASN A 384 -23.39 47.87 19.23
C ASN A 384 -23.87 46.90 18.12
N PHE A 385 -23.83 45.58 18.39
CA PHE A 385 -24.04 44.51 17.40
C PHE A 385 -23.22 44.67 16.10
N SER A 386 -21.92 44.95 16.24
CA SER A 386 -20.92 44.99 15.17
C SER A 386 -19.63 44.25 15.60
N PRO A 387 -18.97 43.48 14.73
CA PRO A 387 -17.70 42.83 15.05
C PRO A 387 -16.53 43.81 15.15
N ASN A 388 -15.42 43.37 15.75
CA ASN A 388 -14.11 44.01 15.65
C ASN A 388 -13.63 43.96 14.18
N PRO A 389 -13.13 45.06 13.57
CA PRO A 389 -12.66 45.08 12.18
C PRO A 389 -11.71 43.94 11.81
N THR A 390 -10.73 43.58 12.66
CA THR A 390 -9.80 42.48 12.37
C THR A 390 -10.49 41.11 12.32
N GLN A 391 -11.54 40.92 13.12
CA GLN A 391 -12.34 39.68 13.06
C GLN A 391 -13.24 39.65 11.82
N LEU A 392 -13.72 40.82 11.38
CA LEU A 392 -14.52 40.95 10.16
C LEU A 392 -13.67 40.67 8.90
N GLU A 393 -12.44 41.18 8.86
CA GLU A 393 -11.50 40.90 7.77
C GLU A 393 -11.25 39.39 7.64
N ASN A 394 -10.87 38.72 8.73
CA ASN A 394 -10.68 37.27 8.76
C ASN A 394 -11.94 36.50 8.30
N LEU A 395 -13.14 36.91 8.74
CA LEU A 395 -14.39 36.29 8.31
C LEU A 395 -14.65 36.48 6.81
N SER A 396 -14.31 37.64 6.25
CA SER A 396 -14.43 37.89 4.80
C SER A 396 -13.43 37.07 3.97
N GLN A 397 -12.22 36.85 4.48
CA GLN A 397 -11.22 35.97 3.88
C GLN A 397 -11.67 34.50 3.92
N ALA A 398 -12.18 34.02 5.06
CA ALA A 398 -12.75 32.67 5.17
C ALA A 398 -13.96 32.46 4.24
N TYR A 399 -14.87 33.45 4.13
CA TYR A 399 -16.05 33.40 3.26
C TYR A 399 -15.66 33.36 1.77
N THR A 400 -14.69 34.18 1.34
CA THR A 400 -14.19 34.16 -0.05
C THR A 400 -13.38 32.90 -0.37
N ALA A 401 -12.59 32.39 0.57
CA ALA A 401 -11.87 31.12 0.43
C ALA A 401 -12.84 29.93 0.29
N TYR A 402 -13.87 29.86 1.14
CA TYR A 402 -14.89 28.81 1.09
C TYR A 402 -15.73 28.89 -0.20
N THR A 403 -16.27 30.05 -0.56
CA THR A 403 -17.11 30.19 -1.77
C THR A 403 -16.33 29.86 -3.05
N SER A 404 -15.05 30.22 -3.12
CA SER A 404 -14.13 29.82 -4.20
C SER A 404 -13.92 28.30 -4.25
N ALA A 405 -13.59 27.66 -3.11
CA ALA A 405 -13.43 26.21 -3.03
C ALA A 405 -14.71 25.45 -3.37
N PHE A 406 -15.87 25.93 -2.92
CA PHE A 406 -17.18 25.37 -3.22
C PHE A 406 -17.52 25.48 -4.72
N ALA A 407 -17.21 26.61 -5.37
CA ALA A 407 -17.40 26.78 -6.81
C ALA A 407 -16.51 25.81 -7.62
N ALA A 408 -15.25 25.64 -7.21
CA ALA A 408 -14.32 24.69 -7.84
C ALA A 408 -14.77 23.23 -7.68
N TRP A 409 -15.16 22.82 -6.47
CA TRP A 409 -15.71 21.50 -6.18
C TRP A 409 -17.00 21.22 -6.98
N ARG A 410 -17.96 22.16 -6.97
CA ARG A 410 -19.22 22.04 -7.72
C ARG A 410 -18.98 21.91 -9.23
N LEU A 411 -17.99 22.61 -9.77
CA LEU A 411 -17.60 22.47 -11.18
C LEU A 411 -17.03 21.07 -11.46
N GLN A 412 -16.17 20.56 -10.57
CA GLN A 412 -15.61 19.20 -10.71
C GLN A 412 -16.68 18.12 -10.58
N ASP A 413 -17.50 18.13 -9.53
CA ASP A 413 -18.57 17.14 -9.29
C ASP A 413 -19.58 17.11 -10.45
N SER A 414 -20.06 18.28 -10.89
CA SER A 414 -20.95 18.34 -12.06
C SER A 414 -20.30 17.77 -13.33
N SER A 415 -18.98 17.92 -13.51
CA SER A 415 -18.27 17.32 -14.65
C SER A 415 -18.16 15.79 -14.53
N VAL A 416 -17.89 15.25 -13.34
CA VAL A 416 -17.83 13.80 -13.08
C VAL A 416 -19.21 13.17 -13.28
N LEU A 417 -20.28 13.81 -12.80
CA LEU A 417 -21.65 13.39 -13.04
C LEU A 417 -21.98 13.37 -14.55
N ILE A 418 -21.63 14.43 -15.29
CA ILE A 418 -21.81 14.47 -16.75
C ILE A 418 -21.03 13.35 -17.44
N GLU A 419 -19.78 13.08 -17.05
CA GLU A 419 -18.97 12.01 -17.63
C GLU A 419 -19.54 10.61 -17.34
N GLY A 420 -20.01 10.34 -16.11
CA GLY A 420 -20.69 9.10 -15.75
C GLY A 420 -21.99 8.88 -16.55
N MET A 421 -22.79 9.93 -16.72
CA MET A 421 -24.01 9.87 -17.54
C MET A 421 -23.70 9.64 -19.03
N VAL A 422 -22.61 10.23 -19.56
CA VAL A 422 -22.15 9.99 -20.93
C VAL A 422 -21.57 8.58 -21.10
N ALA A 423 -20.90 8.02 -20.09
CA ALA A 423 -20.43 6.63 -20.10
C ALA A 423 -21.61 5.65 -20.16
N SER A 424 -22.60 5.79 -19.27
CA SER A 424 -23.83 4.98 -19.28
C SER A 424 -24.60 5.10 -20.61
N PHE A 425 -24.68 6.29 -21.21
CA PHE A 425 -25.26 6.46 -22.55
C PHE A 425 -24.50 5.67 -23.63
N VAL A 426 -23.17 5.63 -23.57
CA VAL A 426 -22.32 4.88 -24.51
C VAL A 426 -22.42 3.36 -24.31
N GLU A 427 -22.62 2.90 -23.07
CA GLU A 427 -22.92 1.50 -22.77
C GLU A 427 -24.29 1.09 -23.33
N LEU A 428 -25.31 1.94 -23.17
CA LEU A 428 -26.62 1.72 -23.79
C LEU A 428 -26.56 1.76 -25.33
N ASP A 429 -25.73 2.60 -25.98
CA ASP A 429 -25.47 2.45 -27.43
C ASP A 429 -24.78 1.12 -27.74
N ALA A 430 -23.80 0.70 -26.93
CA ALA A 430 -23.05 -0.53 -27.16
C ALA A 430 -23.92 -1.80 -27.07
N ILE A 431 -24.95 -1.79 -26.21
CA ILE A 431 -26.01 -2.82 -26.05
C ILE A 431 -27.08 -2.66 -27.15
N TRP A 432 -27.51 -1.44 -27.45
CA TRP A 432 -28.42 -1.18 -28.58
C TRP A 432 -27.87 -1.72 -29.89
N GLN A 433 -26.57 -1.54 -30.16
CA GLN A 433 -25.91 -2.09 -31.35
C GLN A 433 -25.87 -3.64 -31.41
N THR A 434 -26.15 -4.36 -30.32
CA THR A 434 -26.29 -5.82 -30.32
C THR A 434 -27.75 -6.29 -30.32
N VAL A 435 -28.66 -5.58 -29.66
CA VAL A 435 -30.08 -5.99 -29.53
C VAL A 435 -30.94 -5.53 -30.71
N LYS A 436 -30.59 -4.42 -31.39
CA LYS A 436 -31.38 -3.85 -32.51
C LYS A 436 -31.71 -4.83 -33.64
N ASP A 437 -30.82 -5.79 -33.90
CA ASP A 437 -30.88 -6.71 -35.05
C ASP A 437 -31.55 -8.06 -34.64
N ASP A 438 -31.82 -8.27 -33.36
CA ASP A 438 -32.55 -9.44 -32.88
C ASP A 438 -34.07 -9.17 -32.91
N THR A 439 -34.80 -10.10 -33.52
CA THR A 439 -36.24 -10.03 -33.78
C THR A 439 -37.00 -11.21 -33.18
N ARG A 440 -36.35 -12.03 -32.34
CA ARG A 440 -36.86 -13.32 -31.88
C ARG A 440 -37.65 -13.24 -30.56
N GLY A 441 -38.75 -12.48 -30.56
CA GLY A 441 -39.75 -12.48 -29.48
C GLY A 441 -40.35 -11.11 -29.18
N GLU A 442 -41.58 -11.09 -28.65
CA GLU A 442 -42.31 -9.86 -28.31
C GLU A 442 -41.58 -9.05 -27.24
N VAL A 443 -41.06 -9.72 -26.20
CA VAL A 443 -40.27 -9.11 -25.10
C VAL A 443 -39.02 -8.38 -25.61
N ALA A 444 -38.46 -8.77 -26.78
CA ALA A 444 -37.34 -8.06 -27.39
C ALA A 444 -37.76 -6.69 -27.98
N SER A 445 -39.05 -6.43 -28.18
CA SER A 445 -39.58 -5.10 -28.46
C SER A 445 -39.48 -4.20 -27.23
N ASP A 446 -40.00 -4.69 -26.10
CA ASP A 446 -40.07 -3.94 -24.83
C ASP A 446 -38.67 -3.55 -24.32
N TYR A 447 -37.69 -4.46 -24.40
CA TYR A 447 -36.29 -4.15 -24.10
C TYR A 447 -35.70 -3.09 -25.03
N ARG A 448 -36.09 -3.06 -26.31
CA ARG A 448 -35.62 -2.05 -27.28
C ARG A 448 -36.25 -0.68 -27.02
N GLU A 449 -37.50 -0.64 -26.60
CA GLU A 449 -38.19 0.59 -26.18
C GLU A 449 -37.59 1.13 -24.87
N GLY A 450 -37.45 0.28 -23.85
CA GLY A 450 -36.82 0.66 -22.58
C GLY A 450 -35.37 1.14 -22.70
N ILE A 451 -34.55 0.59 -23.61
CA ILE A 451 -33.20 1.12 -23.88
C ILE A 451 -33.28 2.52 -24.51
N ARG A 452 -34.23 2.75 -25.43
CA ARG A 452 -34.41 4.04 -26.11
C ARG A 452 -34.89 5.12 -25.13
N ASP A 453 -35.85 4.80 -24.27
CA ASP A 453 -36.40 5.76 -23.31
C ASP A 453 -35.36 6.16 -22.26
N ASN A 454 -34.54 5.21 -21.79
CA ASN A 454 -33.40 5.52 -20.93
C ASN A 454 -32.34 6.38 -21.64
N GLN A 455 -32.05 6.12 -22.92
CA GLN A 455 -31.18 7.00 -23.72
C GLN A 455 -31.75 8.42 -23.85
N VAL A 456 -33.06 8.57 -24.13
CA VAL A 456 -33.73 9.88 -24.20
C VAL A 456 -33.71 10.60 -22.84
N MET A 457 -33.97 9.87 -21.76
CA MET A 457 -33.92 10.41 -20.40
C MET A 457 -32.52 10.91 -20.05
N LEU A 458 -31.48 10.10 -20.24
CA LEU A 458 -30.09 10.47 -20.02
C LEU A 458 -29.70 11.68 -20.87
N LEU A 459 -29.99 11.67 -22.16
CA LEU A 459 -29.68 12.78 -23.07
C LEU A 459 -30.36 14.08 -22.65
N SER A 460 -31.62 14.03 -22.18
CA SER A 460 -32.32 15.20 -21.65
C SER A 460 -31.67 15.76 -20.38
N ARG A 461 -31.18 14.90 -19.48
CA ARG A 461 -30.49 15.28 -18.23
C ARG A 461 -29.09 15.84 -18.53
N ILE A 462 -28.32 15.20 -19.41
CA ILE A 462 -26.99 15.68 -19.83
C ILE A 462 -27.11 17.06 -20.49
N ARG A 463 -28.12 17.29 -21.36
CA ARG A 463 -28.38 18.62 -21.95
C ARG A 463 -28.77 19.67 -20.92
N LYS A 464 -29.50 19.32 -19.85
CA LYS A 464 -29.82 20.23 -18.72
C LYS A 464 -28.59 20.59 -17.89
N LEU A 465 -27.66 19.66 -17.68
CA LEU A 465 -26.46 19.87 -16.85
C LEU A 465 -25.29 20.52 -17.60
N ALA A 466 -25.03 20.11 -18.84
CA ALA A 466 -23.88 20.57 -19.62
C ALA A 466 -24.19 21.75 -20.57
N GLY A 467 -25.47 22.04 -20.82
CA GLY A 467 -25.93 22.84 -21.95
C GLY A 467 -26.01 22.01 -23.25
N PRO A 468 -26.88 22.39 -24.22
CA PRO A 468 -27.20 21.56 -25.37
C PRO A 468 -25.99 21.25 -26.27
N ASP A 469 -25.20 22.26 -26.61
CA ASP A 469 -24.09 22.11 -27.56
C ASP A 469 -22.93 21.30 -26.98
N ARG A 470 -22.58 21.55 -25.70
CA ARG A 470 -21.53 20.83 -24.98
C ARG A 470 -21.92 19.37 -24.73
N ALA A 471 -23.17 19.09 -24.36
CA ALA A 471 -23.72 17.74 -24.24
C ALA A 471 -23.56 16.95 -25.56
N ASP A 472 -24.01 17.55 -26.67
CA ASP A 472 -23.92 16.95 -27.99
C ASP A 472 -22.47 16.67 -28.42
N VAL A 473 -21.53 17.57 -28.12
CA VAL A 473 -20.10 17.38 -28.41
C VAL A 473 -19.49 16.25 -27.56
N LEU A 474 -19.80 16.19 -26.26
CA LEU A 474 -19.30 15.15 -25.36
C LEU A 474 -19.80 13.75 -25.77
N ILE A 475 -21.11 13.62 -26.04
CA ILE A 475 -21.71 12.37 -26.52
C ILE A 475 -21.10 11.95 -27.86
N LYS A 476 -20.98 12.87 -28.84
CA LYS A 476 -20.36 12.59 -30.15
C LYS A 476 -18.86 12.23 -30.03
N LYS A 477 -18.14 12.74 -29.03
CA LYS A 477 -16.75 12.36 -28.72
C LYS A 477 -16.69 10.94 -28.14
N ALA A 478 -17.46 10.65 -27.10
CA ALA A 478 -17.42 9.37 -26.39
C ALA A 478 -17.89 8.19 -27.26
N ILE A 479 -18.97 8.36 -28.04
CA ILE A 479 -19.43 7.36 -29.03
C ILE A 479 -18.33 7.08 -30.07
N ARG A 480 -17.66 8.12 -30.58
CA ARG A 480 -16.58 7.98 -31.57
C ARG A 480 -15.37 7.24 -30.99
N GLU A 481 -15.07 7.44 -29.71
CA GLU A 481 -13.98 6.74 -29.03
C GLU A 481 -14.31 5.26 -28.75
N SER A 482 -15.51 4.97 -28.24
CA SER A 482 -16.02 3.60 -28.05
C SER A 482 -16.02 2.81 -29.37
N ARG A 483 -16.53 3.41 -30.44
CA ARG A 483 -16.54 2.81 -31.80
C ARG A 483 -15.14 2.71 -32.43
N ARG A 484 -14.12 3.40 -31.90
CA ARG A 484 -12.69 3.22 -32.25
C ARG A 484 -12.02 2.11 -31.44
N LYS A 485 -12.50 1.82 -30.22
CA LYS A 485 -12.01 0.75 -29.34
C LYS A 485 -12.55 -0.64 -29.74
N ARG A 486 -13.75 -0.75 -30.33
CA ARG A 486 -14.26 -2.02 -30.89
C ARG A 486 -13.57 -2.39 -32.22
N PRO A 487 -13.00 -3.61 -32.40
CA PRO A 487 -12.52 -4.09 -33.70
C PRO A 487 -13.69 -4.37 -34.65
N LYS A 488 -13.51 -4.13 -35.95
CA LYS A 488 -14.52 -4.46 -36.97
C LYS A 488 -14.64 -5.98 -37.15
N LYS A 489 -15.81 -6.56 -36.87
CA LYS A 489 -16.14 -7.94 -37.27
C LYS A 489 -15.98 -8.09 -38.80
N ARG A 490 -15.31 -9.15 -39.25
CA ARG A 490 -15.36 -9.61 -40.65
C ARG A 490 -16.68 -10.36 -40.89
N ALA A 491 -17.11 -10.40 -42.15
CA ALA A 491 -18.31 -11.13 -42.55
C ALA A 491 -18.15 -12.65 -42.34
N THR A 492 -19.25 -13.32 -42.00
CA THR A 492 -19.31 -14.76 -41.75
C THR A 492 -19.37 -15.55 -43.05
N ALA A 493 -18.24 -16.18 -43.41
CA ALA A 493 -18.17 -17.26 -44.38
C ALA A 493 -17.09 -18.26 -43.92
N GLU A 494 -17.29 -19.54 -44.25
CA GLU A 494 -16.39 -20.68 -43.98
C GLU A 494 -16.07 -20.97 -42.50
N VAL A 495 -16.88 -21.88 -41.91
CA VAL A 495 -16.55 -22.58 -40.67
C VAL A 495 -15.85 -23.89 -40.99
N ARG A 496 -14.69 -24.15 -40.36
CA ARG A 496 -14.20 -25.51 -40.10
C ARG A 496 -13.37 -25.53 -38.81
N PRO A 497 -13.69 -26.38 -37.81
CA PRO A 497 -13.20 -26.20 -36.44
C PRO A 497 -11.83 -26.83 -36.18
N ARG A 498 -10.99 -26.18 -35.36
CA ARG A 498 -9.91 -26.85 -34.61
C ARG A 498 -9.39 -26.04 -33.43
N GLY A 499 -9.65 -26.53 -32.21
CA GLY A 499 -8.72 -26.45 -31.07
C GLY A 499 -8.61 -25.15 -30.26
N VAL A 500 -9.03 -25.26 -29.00
CA VAL A 500 -8.45 -24.62 -27.79
C VAL A 500 -8.84 -23.17 -27.46
N GLU A 501 -9.06 -22.95 -26.15
CA GLU A 501 -9.20 -21.71 -25.38
C GLU A 501 -10.30 -20.70 -25.79
N SER A 502 -11.41 -20.76 -25.06
CA SER A 502 -12.34 -19.63 -24.88
C SER A 502 -12.05 -18.97 -23.54
N ALA A 503 -11.78 -17.66 -23.56
CA ALA A 503 -11.72 -16.83 -22.35
C ALA A 503 -13.08 -16.13 -22.18
N ASP A 504 -13.92 -16.67 -21.31
CA ASP A 504 -15.25 -16.10 -21.04
C ASP A 504 -15.20 -14.91 -20.09
N ALA A 505 -15.99 -13.89 -20.41
CA ALA A 505 -16.28 -12.76 -19.53
C ALA A 505 -17.75 -12.33 -19.70
N GLN A 506 -18.61 -12.87 -18.83
CA GLN A 506 -19.86 -12.28 -18.33
C GLN A 506 -20.93 -11.86 -19.36
N SER A 507 -22.07 -12.58 -19.39
CA SER A 507 -23.35 -12.02 -18.89
C SER A 507 -24.56 -12.96 -19.15
N SER A 508 -24.94 -13.77 -18.15
CA SER A 508 -26.34 -14.21 -17.97
C SER A 508 -26.55 -14.84 -16.58
N ALA A 509 -27.72 -14.56 -15.99
CA ALA A 509 -28.31 -15.24 -14.83
C ALA A 509 -27.44 -15.48 -13.56
N GLN A 510 -27.56 -14.59 -12.57
CA GLN A 510 -27.96 -15.06 -11.23
C GLN A 510 -29.37 -15.66 -11.36
N PRO A 511 -29.68 -16.80 -10.71
CA PRO A 511 -30.00 -16.77 -9.28
C PRO A 511 -29.29 -17.87 -8.46
N ALA A 512 -29.74 -18.06 -7.20
CA ALA A 512 -29.37 -19.16 -6.31
C ALA A 512 -27.92 -19.19 -5.77
N LEU A 513 -27.45 -18.06 -5.21
CA LEU A 513 -26.31 -18.04 -4.29
C LEU A 513 -26.55 -17.29 -2.96
N GLU A 514 -27.77 -16.78 -2.74
CA GLU A 514 -28.19 -16.15 -1.47
C GLU A 514 -28.90 -17.15 -0.52
N ALA A 515 -29.02 -18.43 -0.90
CA ALA A 515 -29.77 -19.46 -0.18
C ALA A 515 -28.89 -20.63 0.34
N ALA A 516 -27.56 -20.44 0.39
CA ALA A 516 -26.59 -21.48 0.74
C ALA A 516 -25.51 -21.01 1.75
N VAL A 517 -25.77 -19.89 2.45
CA VAL A 517 -24.82 -19.28 3.41
C VAL A 517 -25.37 -19.24 4.85
N GLU A 518 -26.59 -19.77 5.07
CA GLU A 518 -27.22 -19.88 6.40
C GLU A 518 -27.25 -21.32 6.95
N SER A 519 -26.64 -22.28 6.24
CA SER A 519 -26.65 -23.71 6.60
C SER A 519 -25.27 -24.23 7.01
N ASP A 520 -24.64 -23.56 7.98
CA ASP A 520 -23.50 -24.10 8.74
C ASP A 520 -23.73 -23.83 10.24
N SER A 521 -24.34 -24.80 10.92
CA SER A 521 -25.06 -24.60 12.19
C SER A 521 -24.76 -25.67 13.26
N ASP A 522 -23.56 -26.26 13.25
CA ASP A 522 -23.16 -27.32 14.21
C ASP A 522 -22.07 -26.86 15.22
N ASP A 523 -21.48 -25.67 15.03
CA ASP A 523 -20.35 -25.14 15.83
C ASP A 523 -20.79 -24.54 17.20
N ALA A 524 -21.88 -25.05 17.77
CA ALA A 524 -22.50 -24.58 19.00
C ALA A 524 -22.85 -25.76 19.96
N ARG A 525 -21.82 -26.49 20.42
CA ARG A 525 -21.95 -27.49 21.48
C ARG A 525 -21.29 -27.00 22.78
N PRO A 526 -21.99 -27.01 23.92
CA PRO A 526 -21.39 -26.64 25.20
C PRO A 526 -20.36 -27.69 25.63
N ILE A 527 -19.26 -27.24 26.23
CA ILE A 527 -18.20 -28.13 26.73
C ILE A 527 -18.77 -28.98 27.87
N SER A 528 -18.72 -30.30 27.70
CA SER A 528 -18.96 -31.29 28.75
C SER A 528 -17.95 -32.44 28.59
N PRO A 529 -17.49 -33.06 29.70
CA PRO A 529 -16.26 -33.83 29.70
C PRO A 529 -16.41 -35.26 29.17
N ALA A 530 -15.38 -35.69 28.43
CA ALA A 530 -14.97 -37.08 28.21
C ALA A 530 -16.05 -38.10 27.77
N GLY A 531 -16.29 -38.18 26.45
CA GLY A 531 -16.94 -39.32 25.80
C GLY A 531 -16.57 -39.35 24.32
N ASP A 532 -16.08 -40.51 23.84
CA ASP A 532 -15.79 -40.91 22.46
C ASP A 532 -15.41 -39.80 21.45
N VAL A 533 -14.10 -39.59 21.29
CA VAL A 533 -13.54 -38.81 20.17
C VAL A 533 -13.77 -39.55 18.86
N ASP A 534 -14.44 -38.91 17.91
CA ASP A 534 -14.70 -39.45 16.58
C ASP A 534 -13.40 -39.72 15.82
N LEU A 535 -13.11 -41.01 15.61
CA LEU A 535 -11.90 -41.48 14.94
C LEU A 535 -11.83 -41.00 13.48
N GLU A 536 -12.96 -40.80 12.79
CA GLU A 536 -12.95 -40.23 11.45
C GLU A 536 -12.52 -38.77 11.46
N GLN A 537 -12.95 -37.97 12.44
CA GLN A 537 -12.54 -36.57 12.54
C GLN A 537 -11.03 -36.45 12.81
N GLN A 538 -10.49 -37.29 13.69
CA GLN A 538 -9.05 -37.37 13.90
C GLN A 538 -8.31 -37.75 12.61
N VAL A 539 -8.73 -38.81 11.91
CA VAL A 539 -8.10 -39.24 10.64
C VAL A 539 -8.21 -38.16 9.55
N ARG A 540 -9.32 -37.44 9.46
CA ARG A 540 -9.49 -36.31 8.52
C ARG A 540 -8.53 -35.17 8.86
N GLN A 541 -8.39 -34.80 10.13
CA GLN A 541 -7.44 -33.77 10.59
C GLN A 541 -5.98 -34.16 10.31
N LEU A 542 -5.60 -35.44 10.48
CA LEU A 542 -4.26 -35.95 10.15
C LEU A 542 -3.89 -35.73 8.68
N PHE A 543 -4.83 -35.98 7.75
CA PHE A 543 -4.58 -35.93 6.31
C PHE A 543 -4.94 -34.60 5.63
N THR A 544 -5.61 -33.69 6.32
CA THR A 544 -5.84 -32.31 5.85
C THR A 544 -5.93 -31.38 7.07
N PRO A 545 -4.79 -30.81 7.53
CA PRO A 545 -4.75 -29.90 8.67
C PRO A 545 -5.23 -28.49 8.27
N MET A 546 -6.50 -28.40 7.85
CA MET A 546 -7.16 -27.12 7.54
C MET A 546 -7.66 -26.50 8.86
N PRO A 547 -7.13 -25.36 9.31
CA PRO A 547 -7.66 -24.64 10.47
C PRO A 547 -9.04 -24.06 10.16
N SER A 548 -9.79 -23.67 11.19
CA SER A 548 -11.10 -23.02 10.98
C SER A 548 -10.94 -21.73 10.18
N ASN A 549 -11.98 -21.37 9.41
CA ASN A 549 -11.96 -20.21 8.52
C ASN A 549 -11.51 -18.92 9.23
N ARG A 550 -11.91 -18.74 10.49
CA ARG A 550 -11.52 -17.62 11.34
C ARG A 550 -10.02 -17.60 11.65
N VAL A 551 -9.47 -18.73 12.10
CA VAL A 551 -8.01 -18.88 12.36
C VAL A 551 -7.23 -18.63 11.07
N LEU A 552 -7.68 -19.16 9.94
CA LEU A 552 -7.03 -18.92 8.64
C LEU A 552 -7.06 -17.42 8.25
N THR A 553 -8.19 -16.73 8.39
CA THR A 553 -8.27 -15.28 8.11
C THR A 553 -7.39 -14.45 9.04
N HIS A 554 -7.27 -14.85 10.31
CA HIS A 554 -6.43 -14.17 11.31
C HIS A 554 -4.94 -14.36 11.01
N GLU A 555 -4.50 -15.61 10.79
CA GLU A 555 -3.11 -15.90 10.43
C GLU A 555 -2.72 -15.23 9.11
N LEU A 556 -3.57 -15.21 8.08
CA LEU A 556 -3.29 -14.51 6.81
C LEU A 556 -3.20 -12.99 6.98
N ALA A 557 -3.95 -12.40 7.92
CA ALA A 557 -3.90 -10.98 8.20
C ALA A 557 -2.60 -10.59 8.93
N ILE A 558 -2.09 -11.47 9.81
CA ILE A 558 -0.83 -11.27 10.54
C ILE A 558 0.38 -11.64 9.67
N ASP A 559 0.32 -12.72 8.90
CA ASP A 559 1.37 -13.15 7.97
C ASP A 559 0.81 -13.46 6.58
N LYS A 560 1.17 -12.60 5.63
CA LYS A 560 0.64 -12.63 4.25
C LYS A 560 1.18 -13.81 3.44
N ASP A 561 2.27 -14.41 3.89
CA ASP A 561 2.89 -15.59 3.30
C ASP A 561 2.58 -16.87 4.10
N TYR A 562 1.60 -16.82 5.02
CA TYR A 562 1.17 -17.96 5.84
C TYR A 562 0.83 -19.20 4.99
N ARG A 563 1.31 -20.35 5.46
CA ARG A 563 1.12 -21.67 4.85
C ARG A 563 0.86 -22.70 5.93
N LEU A 564 0.09 -23.72 5.57
CA LEU A 564 -0.11 -24.91 6.38
C LEU A 564 1.20 -25.72 6.40
N GLU A 565 1.84 -25.77 7.56
CA GLU A 565 3.03 -26.59 7.80
C GLU A 565 2.67 -28.06 8.10
N ASP A 566 3.54 -28.98 7.70
CA ASP A 566 3.37 -30.42 7.95
C ASP A 566 3.82 -30.82 9.37
N THR A 567 3.13 -30.29 10.37
CA THR A 567 3.39 -30.53 11.80
C THR A 567 3.23 -31.99 12.24
N GLN A 568 2.65 -32.85 11.38
CA GLN A 568 2.32 -34.24 11.67
C GLN A 568 2.99 -35.24 10.71
N SER A 569 4.00 -34.81 9.93
CA SER A 569 4.68 -35.63 8.91
C SER A 569 5.21 -36.95 9.48
N GLU A 570 5.78 -36.93 10.69
CA GLU A 570 6.29 -38.12 11.37
C GLU A 570 5.17 -39.08 11.78
N PHE A 571 4.04 -38.55 12.30
CA PHE A 571 2.89 -39.37 12.68
C PHE A 571 2.23 -40.00 11.45
N ARG A 572 2.09 -39.25 10.34
CA ARG A 572 1.64 -39.81 9.06
C ARG A 572 2.60 -40.85 8.50
N ALA A 573 3.91 -40.67 8.64
CA ALA A 573 4.90 -41.68 8.23
C ALA A 573 4.81 -42.97 9.08
N GLN A 574 4.55 -42.85 10.39
CA GLN A 574 4.30 -43.99 11.27
C GLN A 574 2.99 -44.71 10.93
N PHE A 575 1.90 -43.95 10.70
CA PHE A 575 0.61 -44.48 10.28
C PHE A 575 0.71 -45.22 8.94
N TYR A 576 1.34 -44.63 7.91
CA TYR A 576 1.52 -45.29 6.61
C TYR A 576 2.40 -46.54 6.70
N ARG A 577 3.40 -46.61 7.59
CA ARG A 577 4.15 -47.85 7.85
C ARG A 577 3.23 -48.93 8.41
N SER A 578 2.46 -48.62 9.44
CA SER A 578 1.47 -49.55 10.01
C SER A 578 0.44 -50.00 8.96
N LEU A 579 0.02 -49.10 8.08
CA LEU A 579 -0.87 -49.40 6.95
C LEU A 579 -0.21 -50.40 5.97
N CYS A 580 1.07 -50.23 5.65
CA CYS A 580 1.84 -51.17 4.84
C CYS A 580 2.04 -52.53 5.53
N ASP A 581 2.31 -52.57 6.84
CA ASP A 581 2.43 -53.81 7.62
C ASP A 581 1.08 -54.56 7.73
N ASN A 582 -0.04 -53.82 7.76
CA ASN A 582 -1.39 -54.38 7.71
C ASN A 582 -1.73 -54.88 6.29
N MET A 583 -1.35 -54.14 5.25
CA MET A 583 -1.55 -54.54 3.85
C MET A 583 -0.72 -55.78 3.49
N LYS A 584 0.54 -55.88 3.93
CA LYS A 584 1.39 -57.07 3.73
C LYS A 584 0.72 -58.33 4.28
N ARG A 585 0.29 -58.29 5.55
CA ARG A 585 -0.52 -59.34 6.17
C ARG A 585 -1.87 -59.55 5.46
N GLY A 586 -2.45 -58.50 4.88
CA GLY A 586 -3.65 -58.59 4.04
C GLY A 586 -3.43 -59.42 2.77
N PHE A 587 -2.30 -59.23 2.09
CA PHE A 587 -1.90 -60.04 0.93
C PHE A 587 -1.55 -61.49 1.32
N GLU A 588 -0.81 -61.68 2.41
CA GLU A 588 -0.48 -63.01 2.97
C GLU A 588 -1.75 -63.82 3.33
N ASN A 589 -2.80 -63.15 3.82
CA ASN A 589 -4.10 -63.74 4.12
C ASN A 589 -5.08 -63.77 2.92
N GLY A 590 -4.63 -63.46 1.69
CA GLY A 590 -5.44 -63.53 0.47
C GLY A 590 -6.41 -62.36 0.22
N ASN A 591 -6.50 -61.39 1.13
CA ASN A 591 -7.40 -60.22 1.07
C ASN A 591 -6.77 -58.99 0.37
N GLY A 592 -5.71 -59.18 -0.42
CA GLY A 592 -4.96 -58.09 -1.06
C GLY A 592 -5.80 -57.19 -1.98
N THR A 593 -6.82 -57.73 -2.64
CA THR A 593 -7.70 -56.99 -3.57
C THR A 593 -8.40 -55.79 -2.91
N VAL A 594 -8.88 -55.95 -1.68
CA VAL A 594 -9.55 -54.88 -0.91
C VAL A 594 -8.57 -53.75 -0.62
N TRP A 595 -7.32 -54.08 -0.27
CA TRP A 595 -6.25 -53.09 -0.06
C TRP A 595 -5.89 -52.34 -1.34
N THR A 596 -5.77 -53.03 -2.49
CA THR A 596 -5.48 -52.39 -3.78
C THR A 596 -6.57 -51.39 -4.19
N VAL A 597 -7.84 -51.77 -4.08
CA VAL A 597 -8.98 -50.89 -4.38
C VAL A 597 -8.98 -49.68 -3.42
N SER A 598 -8.80 -49.91 -2.12
CA SER A 598 -8.82 -48.85 -1.11
C SER A 598 -7.69 -47.83 -1.29
N ALA A 599 -6.49 -48.29 -1.62
CA ALA A 599 -5.35 -47.42 -1.87
C ALA A 599 -5.48 -46.64 -3.20
N ALA A 600 -5.97 -47.29 -4.26
CA ALA A 600 -6.25 -46.64 -5.53
C ALA A 600 -7.36 -45.57 -5.39
N GLN A 601 -8.42 -45.86 -4.63
CA GLN A 601 -9.48 -44.91 -4.31
C GLN A 601 -8.94 -43.70 -3.51
N ASN A 602 -8.14 -43.93 -2.45
CA ASN A 602 -7.57 -42.83 -1.67
C ASN A 602 -6.67 -41.91 -2.51
N VAL A 603 -5.90 -42.49 -3.43
CA VAL A 603 -5.09 -41.75 -4.41
C VAL A 603 -5.98 -40.99 -5.41
N SER A 604 -7.03 -41.61 -5.96
CA SER A 604 -7.91 -40.97 -6.94
C SER A 604 -8.70 -39.81 -6.33
N GLU A 605 -9.27 -39.97 -5.13
CA GLU A 605 -9.98 -38.91 -4.41
C GLU A 605 -9.10 -37.69 -4.14
N LYS A 606 -7.85 -37.91 -3.69
CA LYS A 606 -6.89 -36.84 -3.44
C LYS A 606 -6.46 -36.14 -4.74
N LEU A 607 -6.21 -36.88 -5.82
CA LEU A 607 -5.87 -36.29 -7.13
C LEU A 607 -7.06 -35.50 -7.73
N LEU A 608 -8.27 -36.04 -7.68
CA LEU A 608 -9.46 -35.40 -8.24
C LEU A 608 -9.83 -34.13 -7.43
N ARG A 609 -9.65 -34.12 -6.11
CA ARG A 609 -9.85 -32.92 -5.26
C ARG A 609 -8.94 -31.74 -5.65
N MET A 610 -7.78 -31.99 -6.25
CA MET A 610 -6.87 -30.94 -6.76
C MET A 610 -7.26 -30.41 -8.16
N LEU A 611 -8.24 -31.03 -8.82
CA LEU A 611 -8.57 -30.75 -10.21
C LEU A 611 -10.00 -30.19 -10.33
N LYS A 612 -10.16 -29.17 -11.17
CA LYS A 612 -11.49 -28.64 -11.50
C LYS A 612 -12.26 -29.66 -12.35
N PRO A 613 -13.53 -29.98 -12.01
CA PRO A 613 -14.40 -30.80 -12.85
C PRO A 613 -14.46 -30.25 -14.29
N GLY A 614 -14.41 -31.15 -15.27
CA GLY A 614 -14.39 -30.80 -16.70
C GLY A 614 -13.00 -30.54 -17.30
N ASN A 615 -11.92 -30.59 -16.52
CA ASN A 615 -10.56 -30.64 -17.07
C ASN A 615 -10.28 -32.02 -17.70
N SER A 616 -9.59 -32.09 -18.84
CA SER A 616 -9.22 -33.35 -19.48
C SER A 616 -8.35 -34.25 -18.58
N MET A 617 -7.50 -33.67 -17.72
CA MET A 617 -6.76 -34.41 -16.70
C MET A 617 -7.68 -35.01 -15.62
N HIS A 618 -8.75 -34.30 -15.22
CA HIS A 618 -9.74 -34.83 -14.29
C HIS A 618 -10.48 -36.02 -14.92
N THR A 619 -10.94 -35.87 -16.16
CA THR A 619 -11.63 -36.92 -16.91
C THR A 619 -10.75 -38.18 -17.04
N LEU A 620 -9.50 -38.01 -17.48
CA LEU A 620 -8.53 -39.10 -17.61
C LEU A 620 -8.33 -39.86 -16.29
N ILE A 621 -8.14 -39.15 -15.18
CA ILE A 621 -7.92 -39.77 -13.87
C ILE A 621 -9.19 -40.49 -13.36
N SER A 622 -10.39 -39.93 -13.60
CA SER A 622 -11.64 -40.62 -13.24
C SER A 622 -11.95 -41.83 -14.12
N GLU A 623 -11.49 -41.86 -15.37
CA GLU A 623 -11.67 -43.01 -16.28
C GLU A 623 -10.66 -44.14 -16.02
N THR A 624 -9.41 -43.83 -15.64
CA THR A 624 -8.38 -44.84 -15.41
C THR A 624 -8.30 -45.34 -13.97
N LEU A 625 -8.65 -44.51 -12.98
CA LEU A 625 -8.66 -44.86 -11.56
C LEU A 625 -10.08 -45.04 -10.99
N ASP A 626 -11.01 -45.49 -11.82
CA ASP A 626 -12.33 -45.94 -11.38
C ASP A 626 -12.19 -47.15 -10.43
N ALA A 627 -12.64 -46.98 -9.18
CA ALA A 627 -12.60 -48.01 -8.16
C ALA A 627 -13.39 -49.27 -8.56
N ASP A 628 -14.48 -49.12 -9.33
CA ASP A 628 -15.34 -50.23 -9.76
C ASP A 628 -14.66 -51.08 -10.84
N SER A 629 -14.02 -50.43 -11.83
CA SER A 629 -13.15 -51.05 -12.82
C SER A 629 -11.94 -51.76 -12.18
N ILE A 630 -11.26 -51.11 -11.23
CA ILE A 630 -10.12 -51.71 -10.52
C ILE A 630 -10.57 -52.93 -9.72
N ASN A 631 -11.68 -52.85 -8.98
CA ASN A 631 -12.23 -53.97 -8.22
C ASN A 631 -12.52 -55.18 -9.12
N ARG A 632 -13.15 -54.97 -10.28
CA ARG A 632 -13.41 -56.04 -11.28
C ARG A 632 -12.11 -56.63 -11.84
N GLN A 633 -11.11 -55.80 -12.16
CA GLN A 633 -9.79 -56.26 -12.63
C GLN A 633 -9.02 -57.06 -11.57
N CYS A 634 -9.11 -56.66 -10.29
CA CYS A 634 -8.54 -57.37 -9.16
C CYS A 634 -9.23 -58.72 -8.91
N GLN A 635 -10.57 -58.78 -8.96
CA GLN A 635 -11.33 -60.03 -8.84
C GLN A 635 -11.03 -61.02 -9.98
N GLN A 636 -10.72 -60.53 -11.18
CA GLN A 636 -10.34 -61.34 -12.34
C GLN A 636 -8.84 -61.70 -12.37
N GLY A 637 -8.02 -61.15 -11.48
CA GLY A 637 -6.57 -61.36 -11.47
C GLY A 637 -5.80 -60.69 -12.62
N VAL A 638 -6.41 -59.71 -13.30
CA VAL A 638 -5.86 -59.04 -14.51
C VAL A 638 -5.21 -57.69 -14.18
N PHE A 639 -5.42 -57.13 -12.99
CA PHE A 639 -4.88 -55.82 -12.59
C PHE A 639 -3.35 -55.78 -12.62
N SER A 640 -2.79 -54.79 -13.33
CA SER A 640 -1.33 -54.61 -13.48
C SER A 640 -0.79 -53.48 -12.61
N TYR A 641 -0.09 -53.84 -11.53
CA TYR A 641 0.60 -52.90 -10.64
C TYR A 641 1.65 -52.06 -11.40
N ASP A 642 2.42 -52.67 -12.31
CA ASP A 642 3.35 -51.96 -13.19
C ASP A 642 2.65 -50.93 -14.08
N GLY A 643 1.46 -51.26 -14.62
CA GLY A 643 0.65 -50.34 -15.41
C GLY A 643 0.18 -49.14 -14.58
N PHE A 644 -0.30 -49.39 -13.36
CA PHE A 644 -0.68 -48.36 -12.41
C PHE A 644 0.51 -47.44 -12.05
N PHE A 645 1.65 -48.00 -11.64
CA PHE A 645 2.81 -47.19 -11.28
C PHE A 645 3.37 -46.38 -12.45
N LYS A 646 3.34 -46.91 -13.68
CA LYS A 646 3.71 -46.17 -14.91
C LYS A 646 2.73 -45.03 -15.21
N PHE A 647 1.42 -45.25 -15.08
CA PHE A 647 0.42 -44.19 -15.20
C PHE A 647 0.63 -43.08 -14.15
N MET A 648 0.89 -43.44 -12.89
CA MET A 648 1.15 -42.47 -11.83
C MET A 648 2.46 -41.68 -12.06
N ALA A 649 3.52 -42.34 -12.54
CA ALA A 649 4.76 -41.68 -12.93
C ALA A 649 4.58 -40.69 -14.10
N ASP A 650 3.62 -40.93 -15.00
CA ASP A 650 3.25 -39.99 -16.06
C ASP A 650 2.33 -38.85 -15.58
N VAL A 651 1.56 -39.04 -14.50
CA VAL A 651 0.57 -38.06 -14.02
C VAL A 651 1.15 -37.10 -12.98
N LEU A 652 1.89 -37.58 -11.98
CA LEU A 652 2.42 -36.74 -10.90
C LEU A 652 3.26 -35.55 -11.40
N PRO A 653 4.18 -35.68 -12.39
CA PRO A 653 4.97 -34.56 -12.89
C PRO A 653 4.18 -33.50 -13.66
N LYS A 654 2.88 -33.73 -13.93
CA LYS A 654 1.96 -32.77 -14.57
C LYS A 654 1.09 -32.02 -13.56
N LEU A 655 1.13 -32.43 -12.28
CA LEU A 655 0.33 -31.88 -11.18
C LEU A 655 1.17 -31.20 -10.10
N CYS A 656 2.50 -31.38 -10.11
CA CYS A 656 3.40 -30.79 -9.12
C CYS A 656 3.73 -29.32 -9.40
N ALA A 657 4.03 -28.58 -8.33
CA ALA A 657 4.57 -27.23 -8.42
C ALA A 657 6.07 -27.25 -8.79
N PRO A 658 6.59 -26.25 -9.52
CA PRO A 658 7.97 -26.27 -10.08
C PRO A 658 9.12 -26.44 -9.07
N PHE A 659 8.88 -26.27 -7.78
CA PHE A 659 9.88 -26.50 -6.73
C PHE A 659 10.00 -27.97 -6.30
N ARG A 660 8.94 -28.78 -6.45
CA ARG A 660 8.96 -30.24 -6.19
C ARG A 660 9.26 -31.09 -7.42
N ASP A 661 9.40 -30.46 -8.60
CA ASP A 661 9.74 -31.13 -9.86
C ASP A 661 10.88 -32.15 -9.72
N ALA A 662 11.91 -31.85 -8.92
CA ALA A 662 13.05 -32.75 -8.69
C ALA A 662 12.66 -33.98 -7.84
N GLU A 663 11.93 -33.77 -6.74
CA GLU A 663 11.44 -34.83 -5.83
C GLU A 663 10.50 -35.78 -6.58
N ILE A 664 9.57 -35.22 -7.36
CA ILE A 664 8.56 -35.97 -8.12
C ILE A 664 9.19 -36.69 -9.33
N LYS A 665 10.25 -36.16 -9.95
CA LYS A 665 10.99 -36.88 -11.03
C LYS A 665 11.85 -38.02 -10.50
N ALA A 666 12.44 -37.88 -9.31
CA ALA A 666 13.08 -39.00 -8.62
C ALA A 666 12.06 -40.10 -8.32
N LEU A 667 10.92 -39.75 -7.72
CA LEU A 667 9.84 -40.71 -7.45
C LEU A 667 9.28 -41.36 -8.73
N ALA A 668 9.04 -40.60 -9.80
CA ALA A 668 8.59 -41.15 -11.07
C ALA A 668 9.58 -42.17 -11.65
N SER A 669 10.88 -42.01 -11.39
CA SER A 669 11.91 -42.98 -11.77
C SER A 669 11.84 -44.24 -10.90
N ASP A 670 11.82 -44.10 -9.56
CA ASP A 670 11.61 -45.19 -8.59
C ASP A 670 10.37 -46.04 -8.91
N LEU A 671 9.29 -45.40 -9.37
CA LEU A 671 8.03 -46.07 -9.74
C LEU A 671 8.12 -46.82 -11.09
N GLN A 672 8.91 -46.33 -12.05
CA GLN A 672 9.10 -46.97 -13.36
C GLN A 672 10.08 -48.15 -13.32
N ASP A 673 11.01 -48.19 -12.37
CA ASP A 673 12.02 -49.24 -12.22
C ASP A 673 11.39 -50.64 -12.04
N SER A 674 11.32 -51.38 -13.14
CA SER A 674 10.61 -52.67 -13.24
C SER A 674 11.47 -53.86 -12.75
N SER A 675 12.44 -53.59 -11.88
CA SER A 675 13.45 -54.52 -11.37
C SER A 675 13.02 -55.31 -10.12
N SER A 676 11.86 -54.96 -9.57
CA SER A 676 11.44 -55.30 -8.20
C SER A 676 10.06 -55.97 -8.19
N GLY A 677 10.04 -57.26 -8.57
CA GLY A 677 8.83 -58.09 -8.58
C GLY A 677 8.41 -58.68 -7.23
N GLU A 678 9.06 -58.27 -6.14
CA GLU A 678 8.76 -58.72 -4.77
C GLU A 678 7.65 -57.88 -4.14
N LEU A 679 6.76 -58.51 -3.37
CA LEU A 679 5.60 -57.87 -2.74
C LEU A 679 6.00 -56.65 -1.91
N ASP A 680 7.04 -56.78 -1.08
CA ASP A 680 7.53 -55.72 -0.20
C ASP A 680 7.97 -54.47 -0.98
N ALA A 681 8.57 -54.63 -2.16
CA ALA A 681 8.99 -53.52 -2.99
C ALA A 681 7.82 -52.81 -3.69
N MET A 682 6.75 -53.54 -4.04
CA MET A 682 5.49 -52.91 -4.51
C MET A 682 4.78 -52.15 -3.39
N ILE A 683 4.82 -52.67 -2.16
CA ILE A 683 4.27 -52.01 -0.97
C ILE A 683 5.04 -50.73 -0.64
N GLU A 684 6.38 -50.75 -0.71
CA GLU A 684 7.23 -49.55 -0.51
C GLU A 684 7.03 -48.50 -1.63
N LYS A 685 6.85 -48.92 -2.89
CA LYS A 685 6.45 -48.01 -3.98
C LYS A 685 5.11 -47.33 -3.71
N LEU A 686 4.13 -48.07 -3.19
CA LEU A 686 2.83 -47.51 -2.80
C LEU A 686 2.92 -46.59 -1.58
N PHE A 687 3.76 -46.90 -0.58
CA PHE A 687 4.07 -46.01 0.55
C PHE A 687 4.61 -44.65 0.07
N LYS A 688 5.65 -44.68 -0.78
CA LYS A 688 6.23 -43.46 -1.40
C LYS A 688 5.19 -42.68 -2.20
N LEU A 689 4.33 -43.37 -2.95
CA LEU A 689 3.26 -42.77 -3.74
C LEU A 689 2.22 -42.05 -2.89
N MET A 690 1.65 -42.71 -1.86
CA MET A 690 0.65 -42.11 -0.97
C MET A 690 1.22 -40.88 -0.26
N ARG A 691 2.46 -40.96 0.22
CA ARG A 691 3.16 -39.82 0.83
C ARG A 691 3.30 -38.64 -0.14
N ALA A 692 3.67 -38.89 -1.39
CA ALA A 692 3.81 -37.82 -2.39
C ALA A 692 2.45 -37.18 -2.76
N VAL A 693 1.38 -37.97 -2.84
CA VAL A 693 0.02 -37.46 -3.10
C VAL A 693 -0.46 -36.57 -1.94
N ASP A 694 -0.12 -36.87 -0.68
CA ASP A 694 -0.39 -35.97 0.45
C ASP A 694 0.37 -34.65 0.33
N LEU A 695 1.67 -34.68 0.00
CA LEU A 695 2.48 -33.47 -0.14
C LEU A 695 1.96 -32.57 -1.28
N LEU A 696 1.50 -33.17 -2.39
CA LEU A 696 0.83 -32.45 -3.47
C LEU A 696 -0.52 -31.86 -3.03
N SER A 697 -1.28 -32.59 -2.19
CA SER A 697 -2.54 -32.07 -1.63
C SER A 697 -2.30 -30.87 -0.70
N LEU A 698 -1.23 -30.90 0.10
CA LEU A 698 -0.78 -29.78 0.93
C LEU A 698 -0.23 -28.60 0.11
N ASP A 699 0.46 -28.86 -1.00
CA ASP A 699 0.85 -27.80 -1.95
C ASP A 699 -0.39 -27.14 -2.58
N TYR A 700 -1.40 -27.94 -2.96
CA TYR A 700 -2.62 -27.45 -3.60
C TYR A 700 -3.48 -26.61 -2.65
N THR A 701 -3.67 -27.05 -1.40
CA THR A 701 -4.37 -26.24 -0.39
C THR A 701 -3.63 -24.94 -0.11
N ASN A 702 -2.30 -24.98 0.03
CA ASN A 702 -1.49 -23.77 0.16
C ASN A 702 -1.59 -22.84 -1.06
N PHE A 703 -1.60 -23.37 -2.28
CA PHE A 703 -1.83 -22.59 -3.50
C PHE A 703 -3.21 -21.93 -3.54
N MET A 704 -4.26 -22.67 -3.14
CA MET A 704 -5.62 -22.14 -3.04
C MET A 704 -5.74 -21.05 -1.98
N ILE A 705 -5.07 -21.22 -0.82
CA ILE A 705 -4.93 -20.21 0.24
C ILE A 705 -4.24 -18.95 -0.31
N MET A 706 -3.08 -19.08 -0.95
CA MET A 706 -2.35 -17.94 -1.54
C MET A 706 -3.17 -17.21 -2.61
N ASN A 707 -3.99 -17.91 -3.40
CA ASN A 707 -4.88 -17.31 -4.39
C ASN A 707 -6.10 -16.61 -3.76
N ALA A 708 -6.59 -17.07 -2.61
CA ALA A 708 -7.69 -16.45 -1.87
C ALA A 708 -7.24 -15.29 -0.95
N ALA A 709 -5.99 -15.33 -0.48
CA ALA A 709 -5.43 -14.41 0.51
C ALA A 709 -5.69 -12.91 0.26
N PRO A 710 -5.59 -12.35 -0.97
CA PRO A 710 -5.86 -10.93 -1.21
C PRO A 710 -7.29 -10.50 -0.85
N THR A 711 -8.26 -11.40 -0.98
CA THR A 711 -9.67 -11.17 -0.62
C THR A 711 -9.88 -11.39 0.88
N LEU A 712 -9.34 -12.50 1.40
CA LEU A 712 -9.45 -12.85 2.82
C LEU A 712 -8.83 -11.77 3.73
N ILE A 713 -7.64 -11.26 3.40
CA ILE A 713 -6.96 -10.20 4.16
C ILE A 713 -7.74 -8.87 4.13
N ARG A 714 -8.44 -8.58 3.01
CA ARG A 714 -9.28 -7.38 2.88
C ARG A 714 -10.50 -7.44 3.79
N GLU A 715 -11.09 -8.63 3.96
CA GLU A 715 -12.34 -8.83 4.67
C GLU A 715 -12.17 -9.31 6.11
N ALA A 716 -10.96 -9.77 6.49
CA ALA A 716 -10.65 -10.29 7.82
C ALA A 716 -11.10 -9.39 9.00
N PRO A 717 -10.91 -8.06 9.01
CA PRO A 717 -11.37 -7.23 10.12
C PRO A 717 -12.89 -7.27 10.32
N GLY A 718 -13.65 -7.19 9.21
CA GLY A 718 -15.11 -7.25 9.21
C GLY A 718 -15.67 -8.68 9.33
N TYR A 719 -14.86 -9.71 9.10
CA TYR A 719 -15.19 -11.09 9.43
C TYR A 719 -15.03 -11.35 10.94
N GLU A 720 -13.88 -10.97 11.51
CA GLU A 720 -13.58 -11.13 12.93
C GLU A 720 -14.58 -10.36 13.81
N GLN A 721 -14.93 -9.12 13.43
CA GLN A 721 -15.98 -8.35 14.11
C GLN A 721 -17.31 -9.09 14.21
N ARG A 722 -17.76 -9.74 13.12
CA ARG A 722 -19.04 -10.47 13.10
C ARG A 722 -18.97 -11.77 13.90
N MET A 723 -17.85 -12.48 13.85
CA MET A 723 -17.65 -13.69 14.65
C MET A 723 -17.56 -13.37 16.14
N PHE A 724 -16.75 -12.38 16.53
CA PHE A 724 -16.60 -11.97 17.92
C PHE A 724 -17.90 -11.39 18.50
N ALA A 725 -18.69 -10.64 17.72
CA ALA A 725 -20.04 -10.22 18.12
C ALA A 725 -20.97 -11.43 18.37
N LYS A 726 -20.99 -12.42 17.49
CA LYS A 726 -21.78 -13.66 17.65
C LYS A 726 -21.37 -14.46 18.90
N ASP A 727 -20.07 -14.51 19.21
CA ASP A 727 -19.55 -15.17 20.42
C ASP A 727 -19.94 -14.43 21.71
N LEU A 728 -20.04 -13.11 21.67
CA LEU A 728 -20.55 -12.29 22.78
C LEU A 728 -22.07 -12.43 22.95
N GLU A 729 -22.83 -12.38 21.86
CA GLU A 729 -24.30 -12.54 21.85
C GLU A 729 -24.74 -13.93 22.35
N SER A 730 -23.97 -14.97 22.02
CA SER A 730 -24.20 -16.34 22.51
C SER A 730 -23.68 -16.59 23.93
N GLY A 731 -22.97 -15.64 24.54
CA GLY A 731 -22.36 -15.78 25.86
C GLY A 731 -21.17 -16.77 25.91
N ALA A 732 -20.62 -17.16 24.76
CA ALA A 732 -19.43 -18.01 24.67
C ALA A 732 -18.15 -17.26 25.08
N LEU A 733 -18.14 -15.93 24.93
CA LEU A 733 -17.10 -15.02 25.40
C LEU A 733 -17.67 -13.94 26.32
N THR A 734 -16.81 -13.28 27.10
CA THR A 734 -17.16 -12.19 28.03
C THR A 734 -15.98 -11.22 28.11
N LEU A 735 -16.19 -9.90 28.14
CA LEU A 735 -15.10 -8.92 27.99
C LEU A 735 -14.24 -8.65 29.24
N ASP A 736 -14.35 -9.45 30.30
CA ASP A 736 -13.81 -9.08 31.61
C ASP A 736 -12.28 -9.15 31.71
N ARG A 737 -11.62 -10.09 31.02
CA ARG A 737 -10.14 -10.10 30.97
C ARG A 737 -9.61 -8.98 30.09
N THR A 738 -10.32 -8.67 29.01
CA THR A 738 -10.03 -7.52 28.14
C THR A 738 -10.18 -6.19 28.90
N ARG A 739 -11.21 -6.04 29.75
CA ARG A 739 -11.35 -4.91 30.68
C ARG A 739 -10.18 -4.79 31.65
N GLU A 740 -9.77 -5.87 32.33
CA GLU A 740 -8.66 -5.82 33.29
C GLU A 740 -7.29 -5.57 32.62
N PHE A 741 -7.07 -6.12 31.42
CA PHE A 741 -5.90 -5.86 30.58
C PHE A 741 -5.75 -4.37 30.23
N CYS A 742 -6.85 -3.71 29.86
CA CYS A 742 -6.88 -2.26 29.65
C CYS A 742 -6.74 -1.48 30.97
N ARG A 743 -7.48 -1.87 32.02
CA ARG A 743 -7.53 -1.20 33.33
C ARG A 743 -6.17 -1.14 34.01
N SER A 744 -5.49 -2.28 34.15
CA SER A 744 -4.17 -2.40 34.78
C SER A 744 -3.11 -1.50 34.11
N SER A 745 -3.15 -1.40 32.78
CA SER A 745 -2.24 -0.52 32.01
C SER A 745 -2.65 0.96 32.07
N TYR A 746 -3.95 1.26 32.05
CA TYR A 746 -4.45 2.63 32.20
C TYR A 746 -4.09 3.21 33.57
N VAL A 747 -4.31 2.46 34.66
CA VAL A 747 -3.93 2.85 36.03
C VAL A 747 -2.42 3.05 36.14
N THR A 748 -1.62 2.16 35.56
CA THR A 748 -0.15 2.26 35.55
C THR A 748 0.32 3.54 34.85
N LEU A 749 -0.24 3.85 33.69
CA LEU A 749 0.14 5.04 32.90
C LEU A 749 -0.41 6.35 33.48
N SER A 750 -1.62 6.35 34.08
CA SER A 750 -2.13 7.51 34.81
C SER A 750 -1.22 7.82 35.99
N ALA A 751 -0.90 6.84 36.84
CA ALA A 751 0.02 7.01 37.95
C ALA A 751 1.47 7.33 37.53
N GLU A 752 1.81 7.19 36.24
CA GLU A 752 3.06 7.72 35.65
C GLU A 752 2.91 9.18 35.22
N ALA A 753 1.76 9.58 34.68
CA ALA A 753 1.43 10.98 34.34
C ALA A 753 1.25 11.86 35.59
N ASP A 754 0.50 11.38 36.59
CA ASP A 754 0.30 12.02 37.89
C ASP A 754 1.63 12.23 38.66
N ARG A 755 2.69 11.49 38.30
CA ARG A 755 4.06 11.69 38.81
C ARG A 755 4.91 12.68 38.00
N ARG A 756 4.54 12.97 36.76
CA ARG A 756 5.20 14.01 35.93
C ARG A 756 4.59 15.39 36.12
N ASP A 757 3.33 15.45 36.56
CA ASP A 757 2.58 16.68 36.86
C ASP A 757 2.33 16.83 38.38
N PRO A 758 3.35 17.18 39.19
CA PRO A 758 3.18 17.42 40.62
C PRO A 758 2.43 18.73 40.94
N GLU A 759 2.19 19.59 39.94
CA GLU A 759 1.42 20.83 40.08
C GLU A 759 -0.08 20.62 39.80
N GLY A 760 -0.48 19.47 39.24
CA GLY A 760 -1.87 19.06 39.04
C GLY A 760 -2.59 19.80 37.91
N VAL A 761 -1.83 20.35 36.94
CA VAL A 761 -2.35 21.17 35.83
C VAL A 761 -3.16 20.34 34.81
N ARG A 762 -2.96 19.01 34.80
CA ARG A 762 -3.76 17.99 34.10
C ARG A 762 -3.91 18.22 32.59
N LEU A 763 -2.79 18.52 31.93
CA LEU A 763 -2.74 18.71 30.48
C LEU A 763 -3.30 17.48 29.73
N LEU A 764 -4.12 17.73 28.71
CA LEU A 764 -4.69 16.67 27.85
C LEU A 764 -3.61 15.86 27.12
N SER A 765 -2.42 16.42 26.90
CA SER A 765 -1.26 15.75 26.29
C SER A 765 -0.57 14.71 27.18
N ASP A 766 -0.71 14.81 28.51
CA ASP A 766 -0.11 13.85 29.45
C ASP A 766 -1.04 12.68 29.79
N ARG A 767 -2.35 12.81 29.51
CA ARG A 767 -3.29 11.69 29.65
C ARG A 767 -2.92 10.54 28.70
N PRO A 768 -2.97 9.28 29.17
CA PRO A 768 -2.63 8.14 28.32
C PRO A 768 -3.71 7.89 27.27
N SER A 769 -3.37 8.06 25.99
CA SER A 769 -4.26 7.71 24.87
C SER A 769 -4.45 6.20 24.76
N LEU A 770 -5.59 5.74 24.21
CA LEU A 770 -5.86 4.31 23.97
C LEU A 770 -4.71 3.60 23.25
N HIS A 771 -4.14 4.22 22.20
CA HIS A 771 -2.94 3.73 21.50
C HIS A 771 -1.79 3.42 22.47
N ARG A 772 -1.54 4.27 23.47
CA ARG A 772 -0.46 4.09 24.46
C ARG A 772 -0.84 3.07 25.54
N VAL A 773 -2.10 3.05 25.98
CA VAL A 773 -2.62 2.03 26.92
C VAL A 773 -2.52 0.63 26.31
N TYR A 774 -3.04 0.44 25.11
CA TYR A 774 -2.99 -0.83 24.38
C TYR A 774 -1.54 -1.27 24.13
N ALA A 775 -0.68 -0.38 23.64
CA ALA A 775 0.74 -0.71 23.41
C ALA A 775 1.46 -1.11 24.71
N HIS A 776 1.15 -0.47 25.85
CA HIS A 776 1.66 -0.87 27.16
C HIS A 776 1.11 -2.23 27.61
N ALA A 777 -0.18 -2.47 27.44
CA ALA A 777 -0.84 -3.71 27.82
C ALA A 777 -0.30 -4.91 27.02
N LEU A 778 -0.19 -4.78 25.69
CA LEU A 778 0.43 -5.78 24.81
C LEU A 778 1.91 -5.99 25.19
N CYS A 779 2.66 -4.94 25.54
CA CYS A 779 4.03 -5.08 26.05
C CYS A 779 4.13 -5.78 27.41
N ASN A 780 3.11 -5.74 28.28
CA ASN A 780 3.08 -6.57 29.49
C ASN A 780 2.88 -8.03 29.07
N LEU A 781 1.78 -8.30 28.35
CA LEU A 781 1.35 -9.64 27.98
C LEU A 781 2.39 -10.40 27.15
N ALA A 782 3.07 -9.74 26.22
CA ALA A 782 4.06 -10.35 25.34
C ALA A 782 5.46 -10.51 25.95
N LEU A 783 5.84 -9.72 26.96
CA LEU A 783 7.22 -9.64 27.44
C LEU A 783 7.41 -10.15 28.88
N ASP A 784 6.34 -10.36 29.66
CA ASP A 784 6.44 -10.95 31.00
C ASP A 784 7.09 -12.36 30.97
N ILE A 785 7.93 -12.63 31.97
CA ILE A 785 8.88 -13.75 31.98
C ILE A 785 8.22 -15.11 32.27
N GLY A 786 7.11 -15.10 33.02
CA GLY A 786 6.42 -16.33 33.42
C GLY A 786 5.72 -17.05 32.26
N PRO A 787 5.28 -18.30 32.46
CA PRO A 787 4.41 -18.99 31.50
C PRO A 787 3.12 -18.18 31.26
N LEU A 788 2.56 -18.28 30.05
CA LEU A 788 1.30 -17.64 29.68
C LEU A 788 0.17 -18.68 29.69
N PRO A 789 -0.64 -18.78 30.77
CA PRO A 789 -1.85 -19.59 30.76
C PRO A 789 -2.90 -18.95 29.83
N ALA A 790 -3.78 -19.77 29.25
CA ALA A 790 -4.85 -19.28 28.37
C ALA A 790 -5.82 -18.33 29.09
N GLU A 791 -6.01 -18.55 30.40
CA GLU A 791 -6.81 -17.71 31.30
C GLU A 791 -6.29 -16.27 31.40
N ALA A 792 -4.98 -16.02 31.25
CA ALA A 792 -4.40 -14.69 31.40
C ALA A 792 -4.33 -13.88 30.08
N VAL A 793 -4.81 -14.43 28.96
CA VAL A 793 -4.90 -13.74 27.67
C VAL A 793 -6.28 -13.07 27.53
N PRO A 794 -6.37 -11.80 27.08
CA PRO A 794 -7.63 -11.16 26.70
C PRO A 794 -8.39 -11.97 25.65
N GLU A 795 -9.71 -11.90 25.67
CA GLU A 795 -10.58 -12.60 24.72
C GLU A 795 -10.26 -12.25 23.27
N THR A 796 -9.99 -10.98 22.99
CA THR A 796 -9.59 -10.43 21.68
C THR A 796 -8.27 -11.01 21.14
N LEU A 797 -7.36 -11.41 22.03
CA LEU A 797 -6.03 -11.94 21.70
C LEU A 797 -5.93 -13.47 21.86
N ALA A 798 -7.06 -14.17 22.04
CA ALA A 798 -7.09 -15.61 22.29
C ALA A 798 -6.39 -16.43 21.17
N LEU A 799 -6.54 -16.02 19.91
CA LEU A 799 -5.91 -16.66 18.75
C LEU A 799 -4.37 -16.52 18.77
N ASP A 800 -3.84 -15.42 19.32
CA ASP A 800 -2.40 -15.13 19.36
C ASP A 800 -1.66 -15.76 20.55
N LEU A 801 -2.33 -16.56 21.39
CA LEU A 801 -1.74 -17.23 22.56
C LEU A 801 -0.42 -17.97 22.25
N ALA A 802 -0.36 -18.69 21.13
CA ALA A 802 0.85 -19.41 20.72
C ALA A 802 1.98 -18.45 20.30
N ARG A 803 1.64 -17.38 19.56
CA ARG A 803 2.60 -16.37 19.09
C ARG A 803 3.16 -15.56 20.26
N LEU A 804 2.32 -15.18 21.21
CA LEU A 804 2.71 -14.48 22.44
C LEU A 804 3.62 -15.34 23.33
N ARG A 805 3.38 -16.67 23.40
CA ARG A 805 4.30 -17.61 24.08
C ARG A 805 5.68 -17.66 23.43
N GLU A 806 5.76 -17.70 22.10
CA GLU A 806 7.07 -17.65 21.42
C GLU A 806 7.76 -16.28 21.59
N VAL A 807 7.02 -15.17 21.56
CA VAL A 807 7.60 -13.83 21.85
C VAL A 807 8.15 -13.74 23.29
N ARG A 808 7.48 -14.33 24.28
CA ARG A 808 8.03 -14.47 25.65
C ARG A 808 9.31 -15.30 25.66
N THR A 809 9.30 -16.48 25.04
CA THR A 809 10.47 -17.37 24.94
C THR A 809 11.66 -16.67 24.28
N GLN A 810 11.44 -15.95 23.17
CA GLN A 810 12.48 -15.15 22.52
C GLN A 810 12.98 -14.02 23.43
N THR A 811 12.10 -13.33 24.14
CA THR A 811 12.47 -12.22 25.05
C THR A 811 13.33 -12.72 26.22
N VAL A 812 12.98 -13.87 26.81
CA VAL A 812 13.80 -14.54 27.84
C VAL A 812 15.14 -15.00 27.25
N ARG A 813 15.15 -15.66 26.09
CA ARG A 813 16.36 -16.12 25.39
C ARG A 813 17.33 -14.98 25.06
N ILE A 814 16.82 -13.85 24.54
CA ILE A 814 17.59 -12.61 24.31
C ILE A 814 18.19 -12.10 25.63
N THR A 815 17.37 -11.97 26.68
CA THR A 815 17.82 -11.46 28.00
C THR A 815 18.94 -12.32 28.59
N ILE A 816 18.79 -13.65 28.51
CA ILE A 816 19.75 -14.61 29.07
C ILE A 816 21.08 -14.61 28.30
N ILE A 817 21.05 -14.68 26.97
CA ILE A 817 22.29 -14.65 26.17
C ILE A 817 22.98 -13.29 26.30
N ALA A 818 22.22 -12.19 26.34
CA ALA A 818 22.76 -10.86 26.62
C ALA A 818 23.46 -10.78 27.99
N ALA A 819 22.86 -11.35 29.05
CA ALA A 819 23.48 -11.37 30.37
C ALA A 819 24.78 -12.20 30.41
N ILE A 820 24.81 -13.35 29.72
CA ILE A 820 26.00 -14.18 29.59
C ILE A 820 27.12 -13.43 28.86
N LEU A 821 26.82 -12.85 27.69
CA LEU A 821 27.79 -12.10 26.89
C LEU A 821 28.27 -10.83 27.61
N LEU A 822 27.38 -10.07 28.24
CA LEU A 822 27.75 -8.85 28.97
C LEU A 822 28.57 -9.17 30.22
N ASN A 823 28.24 -10.23 30.96
CA ASN A 823 29.05 -10.68 32.10
C ASN A 823 30.45 -11.12 31.64
N ALA A 824 30.54 -11.90 30.55
CA ALA A 824 31.82 -12.30 29.97
C ALA A 824 32.65 -11.10 29.46
N LYS A 825 32.04 -10.13 28.77
CA LYS A 825 32.69 -8.88 28.34
C LYS A 825 33.25 -8.09 29.53
N ASN A 826 32.45 -7.90 30.58
CA ASN A 826 32.82 -7.17 31.79
C ASN A 826 33.98 -7.85 32.55
N LEU A 827 33.87 -9.16 32.80
CA LEU A 827 34.89 -9.95 33.50
C LEU A 827 36.22 -10.02 32.74
N LEU A 828 36.17 -9.99 31.40
CA LEU A 828 37.36 -9.96 30.53
C LEU A 828 37.81 -8.54 30.15
N ARG A 829 37.24 -7.49 30.78
CA ARG A 829 37.54 -6.05 30.56
C ARG A 829 37.49 -5.59 29.10
N ARG A 830 36.54 -6.12 28.32
CA ARG A 830 36.31 -5.75 26.92
C ARG A 830 35.15 -4.76 26.82
N ASP A 831 35.11 -4.00 25.72
CA ASP A 831 33.99 -3.08 25.47
C ASP A 831 32.66 -3.83 25.36
N SER A 832 31.71 -3.44 26.21
CA SER A 832 30.29 -3.80 26.16
C SER A 832 29.65 -3.70 24.77
N ARG A 833 30.06 -2.71 23.96
CA ARG A 833 29.53 -2.42 22.61
C ARG A 833 30.13 -3.30 21.52
N SER A 834 31.18 -4.08 21.81
CA SER A 834 31.75 -5.05 20.86
C SER A 834 30.73 -6.14 20.52
N GLN A 835 30.64 -6.53 19.23
CA GLN A 835 29.63 -7.46 18.71
C GLN A 835 30.17 -8.91 18.66
N TRP A 836 29.70 -9.76 19.57
CA TRP A 836 30.07 -11.18 19.66
C TRP A 836 29.02 -12.04 18.93
N LYS A 837 28.84 -11.75 17.63
CA LYS A 837 27.76 -12.34 16.80
C LYS A 837 27.86 -13.85 16.64
N ASN A 838 29.07 -14.40 16.58
CA ASN A 838 29.28 -15.84 16.40
C ASN A 838 28.92 -16.60 17.69
N GLU A 839 29.30 -16.03 18.82
CA GLU A 839 29.02 -16.53 20.17
C GLU A 839 27.52 -16.45 20.46
N ALA A 840 26.89 -15.30 20.17
CA ALA A 840 25.45 -15.11 20.27
C ALA A 840 24.67 -16.11 19.41
N SER A 841 25.13 -16.39 18.18
CA SER A 841 24.50 -17.35 17.28
C SER A 841 24.63 -18.79 17.78
N ARG A 842 25.83 -19.20 18.26
CA ARG A 842 26.06 -20.53 18.85
C ARG A 842 25.22 -20.74 20.11
N LEU A 843 25.18 -19.75 21.00
CA LEU A 843 24.34 -19.77 22.22
C LEU A 843 22.84 -19.76 21.89
N TRP A 844 22.42 -19.09 20.80
CA TRP A 844 21.04 -19.11 20.32
C TRP A 844 20.64 -20.51 19.85
N THR A 845 21.46 -21.17 19.02
CA THR A 845 21.18 -22.55 18.56
C THR A 845 21.07 -23.51 19.73
N LEU A 846 22.04 -23.48 20.66
CA LEU A 846 22.02 -24.30 21.87
C LEU A 846 20.73 -24.12 22.69
N LEU A 847 20.33 -22.87 22.94
CA LEU A 847 19.09 -22.55 23.69
C LEU A 847 17.81 -22.62 22.84
N SER A 848 17.91 -23.08 21.58
CA SER A 848 16.76 -23.43 20.74
C SER A 848 16.53 -24.94 20.69
N SER A 849 17.56 -25.76 20.93
CA SER A 849 17.47 -27.23 21.01
C SER A 849 17.42 -27.78 22.44
N GLU A 850 18.02 -27.09 23.41
CA GLU A 850 18.10 -27.54 24.81
C GLU A 850 17.31 -26.63 25.75
N ALA A 851 16.73 -27.23 26.80
CA ALA A 851 16.11 -26.51 27.90
C ALA A 851 17.15 -25.79 28.78
N TYR A 852 16.71 -24.89 29.65
CA TYR A 852 17.58 -24.12 30.56
C TYR A 852 18.13 -24.93 31.74
N ASP A 853 18.80 -26.05 31.48
CA ASP A 853 19.44 -26.82 32.56
C ASP A 853 20.70 -26.12 33.09
N GLY A 854 20.71 -25.91 34.41
CA GLY A 854 21.87 -25.48 35.18
C GLY A 854 22.28 -26.48 36.26
N SER A 855 21.68 -27.67 36.31
CA SER A 855 21.98 -28.69 37.31
C SER A 855 23.20 -29.52 36.91
N THR A 856 24.22 -29.54 37.78
CA THR A 856 25.25 -30.58 37.72
C THR A 856 24.70 -31.84 38.39
N SER A 857 23.80 -32.54 37.71
CA SER A 857 23.24 -33.80 38.20
C SER A 857 24.33 -34.86 38.28
N VAL A 858 24.76 -35.16 39.50
CA VAL A 858 25.71 -36.23 39.81
C VAL A 858 25.13 -37.04 40.97
N LYS A 859 24.88 -38.33 40.69
CA LYS A 859 24.26 -39.37 41.54
C LYS A 859 22.73 -39.39 41.58
N GLY A 860 22.14 -40.15 40.65
CA GLY A 860 20.88 -40.87 40.77
C GLY A 860 21.10 -42.28 40.21
N ASP A 861 20.86 -43.31 41.02
CA ASP A 861 21.41 -44.67 40.84
C ASP A 861 20.67 -45.52 39.76
N ALA A 862 21.26 -45.69 38.56
CA ALA A 862 21.02 -46.81 37.62
C ALA A 862 21.93 -46.74 36.36
N GLY A 863 22.41 -47.90 35.88
CA GLY A 863 22.88 -48.09 34.49
C GLY A 863 24.38 -47.83 34.20
N PRO A 864 25.10 -48.74 33.49
CA PRO A 864 26.50 -48.52 33.08
C PRO A 864 26.71 -47.84 31.71
N GLU A 865 25.65 -47.53 30.95
CA GLU A 865 25.74 -47.22 29.51
C GLU A 865 25.00 -45.93 29.09
N GLU A 866 25.14 -44.83 29.84
CA GLU A 866 24.81 -43.49 29.35
C GLU A 866 26.06 -42.61 29.22
N GLU A 867 26.22 -41.93 28.07
CA GLU A 867 27.27 -40.94 27.84
C GLU A 867 27.13 -39.74 28.80
N GLU A 868 28.24 -39.13 29.21
CA GLU A 868 28.25 -37.94 30.08
C GLU A 868 27.52 -36.74 29.45
N ARG A 869 26.21 -36.63 29.69
CA ARG A 869 25.38 -35.50 29.23
C ARG A 869 25.76 -34.21 29.96
N LEU A 870 26.77 -33.53 29.44
CA LEU A 870 27.20 -32.20 29.85
C LEU A 870 25.99 -31.25 29.96
N SER A 871 25.75 -30.70 31.15
CA SER A 871 24.68 -29.73 31.42
C SER A 871 24.75 -28.55 30.44
N THR A 872 23.58 -28.03 30.04
CA THR A 872 23.47 -26.94 29.06
C THR A 872 24.28 -25.70 29.49
N ALA A 873 24.40 -25.45 30.80
CA ALA A 873 25.27 -24.41 31.37
C ALA A 873 26.77 -24.62 31.08
N SER A 874 27.29 -25.85 31.10
CA SER A 874 28.70 -26.13 30.82
C SER A 874 29.01 -26.09 29.33
N LYS A 875 28.07 -26.51 28.47
CA LYS A 875 28.14 -26.32 27.01
C LYS A 875 28.16 -24.83 26.63
N ALA A 876 27.32 -24.00 27.28
CA ALA A 876 27.31 -22.56 27.08
C ALA A 876 28.64 -21.89 27.49
N LEU A 877 29.27 -22.36 28.58
CA LEU A 877 30.61 -21.93 28.96
C LEU A 877 31.67 -22.37 27.94
N ALA A 878 31.63 -23.62 27.47
CA ALA A 878 32.57 -24.14 26.48
C ALA A 878 32.54 -23.35 25.16
N ILE A 879 31.36 -22.90 24.71
CA ILE A 879 31.24 -22.00 23.53
C ILE A 879 32.09 -20.73 23.72
N LEU A 880 32.03 -20.09 24.90
CA LEU A 880 32.81 -18.89 25.19
C LEU A 880 34.32 -19.16 25.28
N GLU A 881 34.71 -20.32 25.79
CA GLU A 881 36.11 -20.77 25.87
C GLU A 881 36.71 -21.08 24.50
N THR A 882 35.94 -21.63 23.54
CA THR A 882 36.44 -21.84 22.17
C THR A 882 36.74 -20.54 21.42
N SER A 883 36.04 -19.44 21.75
CA SER A 883 36.30 -18.12 21.15
C SER A 883 37.36 -17.32 21.92
N HIS A 884 37.58 -17.59 23.21
CA HIS A 884 38.34 -16.70 24.09
C HIS A 884 39.15 -17.42 25.17
N ASN A 885 40.39 -16.98 25.36
CA ASN A 885 41.17 -17.33 26.55
C ASN A 885 40.52 -16.70 27.81
N ILE A 886 40.09 -17.54 28.75
CA ILE A 886 39.42 -17.17 30.00
C ILE A 886 40.27 -17.68 31.18
N PRO A 887 40.80 -16.79 32.06
CA PRO A 887 41.58 -17.21 33.22
C PRO A 887 40.79 -18.12 34.18
N PRO A 888 41.42 -19.05 34.92
CA PRO A 888 40.72 -20.06 35.71
C PRO A 888 39.83 -19.47 36.83
N ALA A 889 40.24 -18.38 37.48
CA ALA A 889 39.41 -17.66 38.45
C ALA A 889 38.21 -16.93 37.81
N THR A 890 38.34 -16.56 36.53
CA THR A 890 37.24 -15.98 35.74
C THR A 890 36.29 -17.08 35.27
N ARG A 891 36.81 -18.25 34.88
CA ARG A 891 36.04 -19.44 34.48
C ARG A 891 35.05 -19.87 35.56
N THR A 892 35.49 -20.00 36.81
CA THR A 892 34.62 -20.40 37.94
C THR A 892 33.53 -19.36 38.20
N THR A 893 33.91 -18.08 38.24
CA THR A 893 32.99 -16.94 38.45
C THR A 893 31.94 -16.81 37.34
N LEU A 894 32.34 -17.03 36.09
CA LEU A 894 31.47 -17.01 34.91
C LEU A 894 30.54 -18.23 34.89
N SER A 895 31.07 -19.44 35.15
CA SER A 895 30.29 -20.69 35.26
C SER A 895 29.18 -20.56 36.30
N GLY A 896 29.52 -20.18 37.54
CA GLY A 896 28.55 -19.96 38.61
C GLY A 896 27.58 -18.80 38.35
N SER A 897 27.83 -17.95 37.35
CA SER A 897 26.87 -16.94 36.90
C SER A 897 25.95 -17.46 35.80
N ILE A 898 26.48 -18.19 34.81
CA ILE A 898 25.69 -18.89 33.78
C ILE A 898 24.69 -19.84 34.43
N THR A 899 25.14 -20.66 35.39
CA THR A 899 24.29 -21.56 36.18
C THR A 899 23.15 -20.81 36.89
N ARG A 900 23.43 -19.67 37.54
CA ARG A 900 22.38 -18.85 38.19
C ARG A 900 21.40 -18.24 37.19
N PHE A 901 21.89 -17.81 36.02
CA PHE A 901 21.02 -17.28 34.96
C PHE A 901 20.09 -18.36 34.38
N PHE A 902 20.61 -19.56 34.09
CA PHE A 902 19.81 -20.67 33.58
C PHE A 902 18.82 -21.19 34.64
N ALA A 903 19.22 -21.31 35.91
CA ALA A 903 18.28 -21.65 36.99
C ALA A 903 17.12 -20.64 37.10
N GLN A 904 17.36 -19.35 36.88
CA GLN A 904 16.30 -18.33 36.86
C GLN A 904 15.42 -18.40 35.60
N ALA A 905 15.95 -18.86 34.46
CA ALA A 905 15.16 -19.08 33.24
C ALA A 905 14.35 -20.38 33.25
N ALA A 906 14.82 -21.42 33.96
CA ALA A 906 14.08 -22.66 34.18
C ALA A 906 12.98 -22.51 35.25
N SER A 907 13.20 -21.67 36.26
CA SER A 907 12.17 -21.39 37.27
C SER A 907 10.97 -20.68 36.66
N THR A 908 9.76 -21.17 36.91
CA THR A 908 8.48 -20.56 36.49
C THR A 908 8.11 -19.29 37.29
N HIS A 909 9.11 -18.54 37.75
CA HIS A 909 8.94 -17.29 38.47
C HIS A 909 8.54 -16.15 37.52
N THR A 910 7.66 -15.27 37.98
CA THR A 910 7.13 -14.16 37.17
C THR A 910 8.15 -13.04 36.90
N ARG A 911 9.30 -13.02 37.61
CA ARG A 911 10.30 -11.94 37.58
C ARG A 911 11.71 -12.47 37.83
N PHE A 912 12.70 -11.95 37.10
CA PHE A 912 14.12 -12.18 37.40
C PHE A 912 14.53 -11.58 38.75
N THR A 913 15.34 -12.33 39.52
CA THR A 913 15.88 -11.91 40.81
C THR A 913 17.34 -11.44 40.72
N ASP A 914 18.11 -11.89 39.71
CA ASP A 914 19.45 -11.35 39.47
C ASP A 914 19.37 -9.90 38.93
N PRO A 915 20.16 -8.94 39.49
CA PRO A 915 20.15 -7.56 39.05
C PRO A 915 20.48 -7.35 37.56
N LEU A 916 21.38 -8.14 36.98
CA LEU A 916 21.81 -8.01 35.59
C LEU A 916 20.67 -8.38 34.64
N LEU A 917 20.02 -9.53 34.88
CA LEU A 917 18.86 -9.98 34.13
C LEU A 917 17.70 -8.98 34.26
N LYS A 918 17.40 -8.52 35.47
CA LYS A 918 16.34 -7.54 35.74
C LYS A 918 16.57 -6.21 35.00
N ILE A 919 17.81 -5.70 34.97
CA ILE A 919 18.15 -4.45 34.27
C ILE A 919 18.11 -4.62 32.75
N LEU A 920 18.67 -5.71 32.21
CA LEU A 920 18.64 -5.99 30.76
C LEU A 920 17.21 -6.17 30.26
N HIS A 921 16.40 -6.95 30.98
CA HIS A 921 14.99 -7.17 30.65
C HIS A 921 14.19 -5.87 30.68
N SER A 922 14.35 -5.05 31.72
CA SER A 922 13.68 -3.75 31.84
C SER A 922 14.06 -2.80 30.70
N ARG A 923 15.34 -2.77 30.29
CA ARG A 923 15.82 -1.98 29.14
C ARG A 923 15.25 -2.50 27.81
N LEU A 924 15.25 -3.82 27.60
CA LEU A 924 14.68 -4.47 26.42
C LEU A 924 13.18 -4.17 26.28
N ARG A 925 12.42 -4.36 27.36
CA ARG A 925 10.99 -3.99 27.45
C ARG A 925 10.77 -2.51 27.15
N SER A 926 11.57 -1.62 27.75
CA SER A 926 11.46 -0.17 27.51
C SER A 926 11.72 0.20 26.06
N HIS A 927 12.67 -0.46 25.39
CA HIS A 927 12.94 -0.24 23.97
C HIS A 927 11.81 -0.74 23.06
N ILE A 928 11.28 -1.95 23.33
CA ILE A 928 10.16 -2.52 22.57
C ILE A 928 8.90 -1.66 22.74
N LEU A 929 8.60 -1.23 23.98
CA LEU A 929 7.49 -0.31 24.27
C LEU A 929 7.66 1.04 23.54
N ALA A 930 8.85 1.65 23.59
CA ALA A 930 9.12 2.92 22.91
C ALA A 930 8.95 2.83 21.37
N ARG A 931 9.13 1.65 20.77
CA ARG A 931 8.81 1.42 19.35
C ARG A 931 7.31 1.20 19.12
N LEU A 932 6.65 0.38 19.93
CA LEU A 932 5.21 0.08 19.77
C LEU A 932 4.29 1.26 20.13
N SER A 933 4.73 2.17 21.00
CA SER A 933 4.01 3.39 21.35
C SER A 933 4.26 4.56 20.38
N ALA A 934 5.26 4.46 19.50
CA ALA A 934 5.59 5.51 18.53
C ALA A 934 4.44 5.71 17.53
N SER A 935 3.82 6.89 17.58
CA SER A 935 2.53 7.14 16.91
C SER A 935 2.73 7.67 15.49
N THR A 936 3.58 8.68 15.33
CA THR A 936 3.85 9.32 14.04
C THR A 936 4.84 8.51 13.20
N SER A 937 4.85 8.74 11.89
CA SER A 937 5.82 8.12 10.97
C SER A 937 7.25 8.61 11.23
N SER A 938 7.43 9.91 11.47
CA SER A 938 8.72 10.51 11.81
C SER A 938 9.29 9.99 13.13
N GLU A 939 8.44 9.78 14.14
CA GLU A 939 8.85 9.15 15.40
C GLU A 939 9.25 7.69 15.22
N ARG A 940 8.45 6.89 14.50
CA ARG A 940 8.79 5.49 14.18
C ARG A 940 10.12 5.37 13.43
N VAL A 941 10.39 6.26 12.47
CA VAL A 941 11.69 6.35 11.79
C VAL A 941 12.80 6.69 12.79
N ARG A 942 12.64 7.75 13.61
CA ARG A 942 13.63 8.20 14.61
C ARG A 942 14.02 7.10 15.61
N VAL A 943 13.04 6.42 16.21
CA VAL A 943 13.29 5.37 17.20
C VAL A 943 13.89 4.12 16.54
N THR A 944 13.53 3.82 15.28
CA THR A 944 14.13 2.72 14.51
C THR A 944 15.57 3.01 14.10
N SER A 945 15.89 4.24 13.67
CA SER A 945 17.28 4.63 13.34
C SER A 945 18.20 4.63 14.56
N GLY A 946 17.68 5.01 15.73
CA GLY A 946 18.41 4.96 17.01
C GLY A 946 18.46 3.57 17.66
N ALA A 947 17.80 2.55 17.11
CA ALA A 947 17.65 1.25 17.79
C ALA A 947 18.97 0.49 17.98
N SER A 948 19.87 0.57 17.01
CA SER A 948 21.20 -0.05 17.07
C SER A 948 22.08 0.60 18.15
N GLU A 949 22.04 1.93 18.26
CA GLU A 949 22.76 2.68 19.29
C GLU A 949 22.18 2.42 20.69
N ALA A 950 20.85 2.45 20.84
CA ALA A 950 20.18 2.17 22.10
C ALA A 950 20.47 0.75 22.62
N LEU A 951 20.31 -0.28 21.78
CA LEU A 951 20.61 -1.66 22.15
C LEU A 951 22.11 -1.87 22.44
N SER A 952 23.00 -1.21 21.69
CA SER A 952 24.44 -1.20 21.99
C SER A 952 24.76 -0.57 23.36
N GLY A 953 24.15 0.59 23.66
CA GLY A 953 24.26 1.27 24.95
C GLY A 953 23.66 0.48 26.13
N PHE A 954 22.73 -0.43 25.87
CA PHE A 954 22.19 -1.35 26.87
C PHE A 954 23.04 -2.62 27.06
N GLY A 955 24.01 -2.91 26.20
CA GLY A 955 24.85 -4.11 26.23
C GLY A 955 24.33 -5.27 25.38
N MET A 956 23.45 -5.00 24.40
CA MET A 956 22.80 -5.98 23.53
C MET A 956 23.03 -5.73 22.01
N PRO A 957 24.24 -5.33 21.54
CA PRO A 957 24.46 -4.95 20.13
C PRO A 957 24.31 -6.12 19.13
N GLU A 958 24.27 -7.37 19.59
CA GLU A 958 24.06 -8.56 18.75
C GLU A 958 22.59 -8.75 18.33
N PHE A 959 21.62 -8.25 19.10
CA PHE A 959 20.21 -8.67 18.99
C PHE A 959 19.32 -7.72 18.19
N VAL A 960 19.88 -6.68 17.55
CA VAL A 960 19.11 -5.63 16.83
C VAL A 960 18.10 -6.20 15.84
N GLU A 961 18.48 -7.23 15.07
CA GLU A 961 17.61 -7.91 14.10
C GLU A 961 16.51 -8.72 14.78
N ARG A 962 16.84 -9.52 15.81
CA ARG A 962 15.86 -10.35 16.55
C ARG A 962 14.84 -9.49 17.30
N VAL A 963 15.28 -8.40 17.94
CA VAL A 963 14.40 -7.42 18.59
C VAL A 963 13.56 -6.67 17.55
N GLY A 964 14.11 -6.38 16.37
CA GLY A 964 13.36 -5.86 15.23
C GLY A 964 12.25 -6.82 14.77
N GLY A 965 12.53 -8.13 14.72
CA GLY A 965 11.55 -9.18 14.44
C GLY A 965 10.43 -9.24 15.48
N VAL A 966 10.77 -9.26 16.78
CA VAL A 966 9.78 -9.23 17.87
C VAL A 966 8.88 -8.01 17.79
N VAL A 967 9.44 -6.81 17.60
CA VAL A 967 8.66 -5.57 17.42
C VAL A 967 7.76 -5.69 16.18
N GLY A 968 8.29 -6.16 15.04
CA GLY A 968 7.53 -6.33 13.81
C GLY A 968 6.42 -7.38 13.90
N VAL A 969 6.52 -8.39 14.77
CA VAL A 969 5.42 -9.33 15.07
C VAL A 969 4.35 -8.62 15.90
N LEU A 970 4.73 -7.93 16.98
CA LEU A 970 3.79 -7.22 17.84
C LEU A 970 3.10 -6.05 17.13
N GLU A 971 3.76 -5.39 16.18
CA GLU A 971 3.13 -4.38 15.30
C GLU A 971 2.05 -4.99 14.38
N ARG A 972 2.23 -6.23 13.91
CA ARG A 972 1.23 -6.93 13.06
C ARG A 972 0.06 -7.46 13.87
N VAL A 973 0.30 -8.12 15.01
CA VAL A 973 -0.74 -8.52 15.97
C VAL A 973 -1.60 -7.31 16.34
N ARG A 974 -0.96 -6.20 16.77
CA ARG A 974 -1.63 -4.93 17.07
C ARG A 974 -2.43 -4.34 15.90
N GLY A 975 -1.94 -4.50 14.66
CA GLY A 975 -2.63 -4.01 13.47
C GLY A 975 -3.90 -4.79 13.14
N VAL A 976 -3.88 -6.11 13.32
CA VAL A 976 -5.04 -6.99 13.08
C VAL A 976 -6.04 -6.89 14.23
N ASP A 977 -5.59 -7.03 15.48
CA ASP A 977 -6.43 -6.93 16.67
C ASP A 977 -7.08 -5.54 16.81
N GLY A 978 -6.32 -4.45 16.57
CA GLY A 978 -6.88 -3.10 16.53
C GLY A 978 -7.84 -2.84 15.36
N GLY A 979 -7.72 -3.62 14.27
CA GLY A 979 -8.63 -3.55 13.12
C GLY A 979 -9.93 -4.33 13.34
N GLY A 980 -9.86 -5.50 13.97
CA GLY A 980 -11.02 -6.28 14.41
C GLY A 980 -11.70 -5.62 15.61
N HIS A 981 -11.03 -5.59 16.76
CA HIS A 981 -11.64 -5.32 18.05
C HIS A 981 -11.66 -3.84 18.49
N GLY A 982 -11.28 -2.91 17.61
CA GLY A 982 -11.12 -1.48 17.93
C GLY A 982 -12.33 -0.83 18.61
N GLY A 983 -13.57 -1.16 18.20
CA GLY A 983 -14.79 -0.61 18.78
C GLY A 983 -14.96 -0.92 20.27
N TRP A 984 -14.80 -2.18 20.67
CA TRP A 984 -14.86 -2.58 22.09
C TRP A 984 -13.70 -1.97 22.90
N TYR A 985 -12.54 -1.72 22.30
CA TYR A 985 -11.45 -1.00 22.95
C TYR A 985 -11.76 0.49 23.18
N ASP A 986 -12.41 1.17 22.24
CA ASP A 986 -12.90 2.54 22.41
C ASP A 986 -13.99 2.62 23.49
N GLU A 987 -14.90 1.64 23.55
CA GLU A 987 -15.93 1.52 24.59
C GLU A 987 -15.31 1.33 25.98
N ILE A 988 -14.42 0.34 26.16
CA ILE A 988 -13.74 0.06 27.43
C ILE A 988 -12.85 1.25 27.86
N PHE A 989 -12.22 1.96 26.92
CA PHE A 989 -11.49 3.19 27.22
C PHE A 989 -12.43 4.34 27.61
N GLY A 990 -13.63 4.39 27.03
CA GLY A 990 -14.74 5.27 27.44
C GLY A 990 -15.28 4.96 28.84
N GLU A 991 -15.31 3.69 29.26
CA GLU A 991 -15.61 3.29 30.64
C GLU A 991 -14.50 3.72 31.62
N LEU A 992 -13.22 3.54 31.24
CA LEU A 992 -12.06 3.81 32.10
C LEU A 992 -11.68 5.29 32.23
N SER A 993 -12.17 6.15 31.34
CA SER A 993 -11.84 7.59 31.31
C SER A 993 -12.90 8.51 31.94
N ARG A 994 -14.03 7.93 32.40
CA ARG A 994 -15.11 8.58 33.14
C ARG A 994 -14.88 8.50 34.66
#